data_AF-A0A9W9ISZ7-F1
#
_entry.id   AF-A0A9W9ISZ7-F1
#
_cell.length_a   1.000
_cell.length_b   1.000
_cell.length_c   1.000
_cell.angle_alpha   90.00
_cell.angle_beta   90.00
_cell.angle_gamma   90.00
#
_symmetry.space_group_name_H-M   'P 1'
#
loop_
_entity.id
_entity.type
_entity.pdbx_description
1 polymer ?
#
loop_
_entity_poly.entity_id
_entity_poly.type
_entity_poly.pdbx_seq_one_letter_code
_entity_poly.pdbx_strand_id
1 'polypeptide(L)'
;MSPLHESWLRLLSPARWLDIYWPASRKYFFSLICIGIVCSKTLHIYSHATSLSLQRFVLWGPTFVVQDIVCLALAQFLCREYHRRWLRVLALGVTVPASLFVSGLAAANISFYTQTGAEIHWRQAHYFHRDAASIKTLLTGLTGIVIGEAIFVVAAWFLTPFLYNAVRCLVRPFEALFASLYRWKRPSNAKTYEEVPRDDWDTESSNSHSEFEIHEATSTVHKARPSLLLQALVVSITLCVFVLRCFRPSDPAYTFLSQTVVITPFEKLPRSQKSTVNIPDLPGDYNWLHNHTALGAPPKLDWLPSKPLPGFEDWYAARNGTAAEHYNPARDPLKISNLDQDILAPLHDALKNGDVNIKHVFLLKLESTRDDVFPLRSDSYLGNLIRKSYSGKIPAGVEERLANLTRNAERLTGTSGGLHDQAPAKPYGGLHATDAYTGDTFTLKSIVASVCGIAPLVVDFNREYKNHIYEPCLPQIFNALNAVANHTSNQTDPDDYRTWKWRSTFMQSITDDYDNQDRLLPVLGFDRKITDQNITSDWKKKSGPSPEPYNFWGYPERELRSYFRDALKDAEKNHERIFLGHLTGQTHHPWVMPKDIQYEELISSSIFNHNGKINHYLNTIGVADEWLGEILDVLDEAGVANETLIVAVGDHGISLIEDGGVTPYDNPHVSNFHVPLVFAHPRLPPMKVDGRVTSMQILPTMLDLLVESASLDQKAASVIQDLLPLYEGQSMIRELVPEKDGRRDWQFTVMNTGATWLAVRSADQPYRLVIPLVPDVEWRFSNVEIDPRELHTQQSFNLLPLLKEVREVHNEDAAGWIEEAAHVAQWWISENWRRYEYEPEE
;
A
#
# COMPACT_ATOMS: atom_id res chain seq x y z
N MET A 1 35.51 37.30 41.16
CA MET A 1 35.14 36.58 39.93
C MET A 1 36.13 36.98 38.85
N SER A 2 36.85 36.04 38.24
CA SER A 2 37.96 36.36 37.33
C SER A 2 37.44 36.82 35.95
N PRO A 3 38.18 37.71 35.25
CA PRO A 3 37.82 38.18 33.91
C PRO A 3 37.72 37.05 32.86
N LEU A 4 38.34 35.90 33.13
CA LEU A 4 38.19 34.68 32.33
C LEU A 4 36.78 34.08 32.47
N HIS A 5 36.15 34.12 33.64
CA HIS A 5 34.80 33.59 33.81
C HIS A 5 33.75 34.47 33.09
N GLU A 6 33.95 35.79 33.06
CA GLU A 6 33.13 36.72 32.27
C GLU A 6 33.36 36.58 30.76
N SER A 7 34.59 36.29 30.28
CA SER A 7 34.84 36.08 28.85
C SER A 7 34.17 34.81 28.32
N TRP A 8 34.18 33.72 29.10
CA TRP A 8 33.47 32.47 28.79
C TRP A 8 31.93 32.65 28.80
N LEU A 9 31.37 33.38 29.77
CA LEU A 9 29.94 33.71 29.81
C LEU A 9 29.52 34.68 28.69
N ARG A 10 30.40 35.60 28.27
CA ARG A 10 30.15 36.53 27.15
C ARG A 10 30.22 35.85 25.77
N LEU A 11 31.00 34.77 25.63
CA LEU A 11 31.03 33.91 24.43
C LEU A 11 29.73 33.10 24.26
N LEU A 12 29.05 32.80 25.37
CA LEU A 12 27.76 32.10 25.39
C LEU A 12 26.55 33.01 25.17
N SER A 13 26.74 34.33 25.00
CA SER A 13 25.61 35.23 24.72
C SER A 13 25.09 35.01 23.28
N PRO A 14 23.80 34.65 23.08
CA PRO A 14 23.23 34.39 21.74
C PRO A 14 23.40 35.57 20.78
N ALA A 15 23.34 36.76 21.37
CA ALA A 15 23.67 38.05 20.80
C ALA A 15 25.04 38.07 20.08
N ARG A 16 26.11 37.68 20.76
CA ARG A 16 27.48 37.74 20.25
C ARG A 16 27.80 36.58 19.31
N TRP A 17 27.19 35.42 19.52
CA TRP A 17 27.25 34.30 18.58
C TRP A 17 26.69 34.69 17.21
N LEU A 18 25.53 35.35 17.18
CA LEU A 18 24.90 35.85 15.95
C LEU A 18 25.78 36.86 15.22
N ASP A 19 26.51 37.71 15.94
CA ASP A 19 27.36 38.73 15.33
C ASP A 19 28.65 38.13 14.74
N ILE A 20 29.19 37.06 15.34
CA ILE A 20 30.46 36.43 14.93
C ILE A 20 30.25 35.33 13.88
N TYR A 21 29.32 34.41 14.11
CA TYR A 21 29.25 33.16 13.34
C TYR A 21 28.22 33.19 12.20
N TRP A 22 27.14 33.98 12.31
CA TRP A 22 26.12 34.09 11.27
C TRP A 22 26.67 34.45 9.89
N PRO A 23 27.67 35.34 9.74
CA PRO A 23 28.19 35.69 8.43
C PRO A 23 28.79 34.51 7.64
N ALA A 24 29.42 33.58 8.36
CA ALA A 24 29.96 32.36 7.79
C ALA A 24 28.89 31.28 7.63
N SER A 25 28.09 31.03 8.68
CA SER A 25 27.13 29.92 8.72
C SER A 25 25.90 30.11 7.82
N ARG A 26 25.49 31.35 7.51
CA ARG A 26 24.34 31.62 6.61
C ARG A 26 24.52 31.00 5.22
N LYS A 27 25.75 30.97 4.70
CA LYS A 27 26.06 30.38 3.37
C LYS A 27 25.98 28.85 3.42
N TYR A 28 26.35 28.28 4.55
CA TYR A 28 26.26 26.84 4.80
C TYR A 28 24.79 26.39 4.83
N PHE A 29 23.93 27.05 5.61
CA PHE A 29 22.50 26.70 5.65
C PHE A 29 21.80 26.91 4.30
N PHE A 30 22.17 27.93 3.53
CA PHE A 30 21.73 28.06 2.14
C PHE A 30 22.11 26.84 1.29
N SER A 31 23.34 26.37 1.42
CA SER A 31 23.86 25.26 0.61
C SER A 31 23.18 23.95 0.98
N LEU A 32 22.83 23.76 2.26
CA LEU A 32 22.03 22.63 2.71
C LEU A 32 20.61 22.64 2.11
N ILE A 33 19.93 23.80 2.09
CA ILE A 33 18.65 23.98 1.38
C ILE A 33 18.82 23.65 -0.11
N CYS A 34 19.88 24.17 -0.74
CA CYS A 34 20.13 23.98 -2.16
C CYS A 34 20.33 22.51 -2.52
N ILE A 35 21.10 21.78 -1.73
CA ILE A 35 21.32 20.35 -1.92
C ILE A 35 20.01 19.58 -1.75
N GLY A 36 19.26 19.85 -0.67
CA GLY A 36 17.97 19.19 -0.43
C GLY A 36 16.98 19.36 -1.59
N ILE A 37 16.81 20.59 -2.08
CA ILE A 37 15.92 20.89 -3.22
C ILE A 37 16.41 20.18 -4.50
N VAL A 38 17.70 20.28 -4.84
CA VAL A 38 18.22 19.69 -6.07
C VAL A 38 18.16 18.17 -6.04
N CYS A 39 18.57 17.54 -4.93
CA CYS A 39 18.52 16.08 -4.78
C CYS A 39 17.09 15.56 -4.82
N SER A 40 16.16 16.20 -4.10
CA SER A 40 14.75 15.81 -4.12
C SER A 40 14.12 15.99 -5.51
N LYS A 41 14.37 17.12 -6.20
CA LYS A 41 13.86 17.35 -7.55
C LYS A 41 14.43 16.36 -8.57
N THR A 42 15.72 16.01 -8.43
CA THR A 42 16.36 15.03 -9.31
C THR A 42 15.73 13.66 -9.14
N LEU A 43 15.49 13.23 -7.90
CA LEU A 43 14.78 11.99 -7.61
C LEU A 43 13.37 12.00 -8.20
N HIS A 44 12.60 13.06 -7.95
CA HIS A 44 11.22 13.21 -8.43
C HIS A 44 11.10 13.17 -9.95
N ILE A 45 12.03 13.83 -10.67
CA ILE A 45 12.06 13.75 -12.14
C ILE A 45 12.48 12.35 -12.60
N TYR A 46 13.40 11.69 -11.89
CA TYR A 46 13.90 10.37 -12.23
C TYR A 46 12.83 9.28 -12.03
N SER A 47 12.13 9.28 -10.89
CA SER A 47 11.08 8.31 -10.57
C SER A 47 9.89 8.39 -11.53
N HIS A 48 9.66 9.57 -12.14
CA HIS A 48 8.56 9.84 -13.06
C HIS A 48 9.03 10.20 -14.48
N ALA A 49 10.22 9.73 -14.88
CA ALA A 49 10.79 10.03 -16.19
C ALA A 49 9.95 9.43 -17.35
N THR A 50 9.19 8.36 -17.07
CA THR A 50 8.33 7.67 -18.03
C THR A 50 6.95 8.31 -18.19
N SER A 51 6.55 9.22 -17.31
CA SER A 51 5.21 9.83 -17.32
C SER A 51 4.96 10.76 -18.51
N LEU A 52 5.99 11.09 -19.29
CA LEU A 52 5.92 11.90 -20.50
C LEU A 52 6.77 11.29 -21.61
N SER A 53 6.27 11.36 -22.84
CA SER A 53 7.09 11.08 -24.02
C SER A 53 8.37 11.93 -24.03
N LEU A 54 9.48 11.37 -24.52
CA LEU A 54 10.78 12.05 -24.61
C LEU A 54 10.69 13.45 -25.25
N GLN A 55 9.89 13.60 -26.31
CA GLN A 55 9.72 14.89 -27.00
C GLN A 55 9.11 15.97 -26.08
N ARG A 56 8.04 15.61 -25.35
CA ARG A 56 7.40 16.52 -24.38
C ARG A 56 8.33 16.83 -23.22
N PHE A 57 9.08 15.83 -22.75
CA PHE A 57 10.05 16.01 -21.67
C PHE A 57 11.17 16.98 -22.08
N VAL A 58 11.73 16.85 -23.28
CA VAL A 58 12.78 17.77 -23.79
C VAL A 58 12.24 19.19 -23.98
N LEU A 59 11.03 19.34 -24.52
CA LEU A 59 10.44 20.66 -24.79
C LEU A 59 10.04 21.40 -23.50
N TRP A 60 9.37 20.71 -22.57
CA TRP A 60 8.78 21.34 -21.37
C TRP A 60 9.61 21.14 -20.10
N GLY A 61 10.57 20.22 -20.09
CA GLY A 61 11.43 19.91 -18.95
C GLY A 61 12.07 21.12 -18.27
N PRO A 62 12.59 22.13 -19.01
CA PRO A 62 13.12 23.34 -18.39
C PRO A 62 12.14 24.09 -17.47
N THR A 63 10.83 23.88 -17.63
CA THR A 63 9.79 24.53 -16.81
C THR A 63 9.55 23.84 -15.46
N PHE A 64 10.05 22.60 -15.26
CA PHE A 64 9.79 21.82 -14.04
C PHE A 64 10.53 22.35 -12.81
N VAL A 65 11.63 23.08 -13.02
CA VAL A 65 12.48 23.61 -11.94
C VAL A 65 12.14 25.05 -11.53
N VAL A 66 11.07 25.62 -12.09
CA VAL A 66 10.73 27.05 -11.88
C VAL A 66 10.41 27.33 -10.41
N GLN A 67 9.64 26.46 -9.74
CA GLN A 67 9.32 26.62 -8.32
C GLN A 67 10.60 26.56 -7.47
N ASP A 68 11.48 25.61 -7.76
CA ASP A 68 12.76 25.41 -7.08
C ASP A 68 13.67 26.64 -7.22
N ILE A 69 13.76 27.22 -8.41
CA ILE A 69 14.53 28.45 -8.65
C ILE A 69 13.98 29.61 -7.81
N VAL A 70 12.65 29.74 -7.70
CA VAL A 70 12.01 30.77 -6.86
C VAL A 70 12.34 30.53 -5.38
N CYS A 71 12.21 29.29 -4.89
CA CYS A 71 12.57 28.92 -3.52
C CYS A 71 14.04 29.19 -3.22
N LEU A 72 14.95 28.85 -4.13
CA LEU A 72 16.39 29.12 -4.01
C LEU A 72 16.71 30.62 -4.02
N ALA A 73 16.02 31.41 -4.85
CA ALA A 73 16.18 32.86 -4.87
C ALA A 73 15.72 33.50 -3.54
N LEU A 74 14.60 33.02 -2.98
CA LEU A 74 14.11 33.45 -1.67
C LEU A 74 15.06 33.05 -0.54
N ALA A 75 15.55 31.81 -0.53
CA ALA A 75 16.56 31.35 0.43
C ALA A 75 17.85 32.17 0.31
N GLN A 76 18.32 32.44 -0.91
CA GLN A 76 19.49 33.31 -1.15
C GLN A 76 19.26 34.70 -0.57
N PHE A 77 18.07 35.27 -0.75
CA PHE A 77 17.70 36.56 -0.19
C PHE A 77 17.74 36.55 1.35
N LEU A 78 17.17 35.54 1.98
CA LEU A 78 17.20 35.38 3.45
C LEU A 78 18.63 35.19 3.98
N CYS A 79 19.52 34.54 3.23
CA CYS A 79 20.92 34.33 3.61
C CYS A 79 21.86 35.51 3.29
N ARG A 80 21.31 36.68 2.95
CA ARG A 80 22.11 37.90 2.74
C ARG A 80 22.71 38.43 4.03
N GLU A 81 23.72 39.28 3.86
CA GLU A 81 24.29 40.04 4.95
C GLU A 81 23.43 41.25 5.26
N TYR A 82 22.76 41.23 6.42
CA TYR A 82 21.94 42.33 6.89
C TYR A 82 22.68 43.16 7.92
N HIS A 83 22.73 44.48 7.73
CA HIS A 83 23.36 45.37 8.70
C HIS A 83 22.56 45.43 10.01
N ARG A 84 21.22 45.43 9.93
CA ARG A 84 20.31 45.50 11.08
C ARG A 84 20.20 44.14 11.79
N ARG A 85 20.41 44.13 13.11
CA ARG A 85 20.42 42.92 13.93
C ARG A 85 19.10 42.14 13.92
N TRP A 86 17.96 42.82 14.00
CA TRP A 86 16.65 42.15 13.99
C TRP A 86 16.38 41.40 12.68
N LEU A 87 16.89 41.89 11.54
CA LEU A 87 16.83 41.18 10.26
C LEU A 87 17.71 39.93 10.27
N ARG A 88 18.87 39.95 10.92
CA ARG A 88 19.71 38.75 11.10
C ARG A 88 19.03 37.72 11.98
N VAL A 89 18.37 38.14 13.06
CA VAL A 89 17.60 37.25 13.94
C VAL A 89 16.44 36.61 13.17
N LEU A 90 15.68 37.41 12.40
CA LEU A 90 14.58 36.90 11.57
C LEU A 90 15.10 35.93 10.49
N ALA A 91 16.19 36.28 9.80
CA ALA A 91 16.81 35.44 8.80
C ALA A 91 17.31 34.11 9.40
N LEU A 92 17.97 34.15 10.57
CA LEU A 92 18.40 32.96 11.31
C LEU A 92 17.20 32.08 11.67
N GLY A 93 16.16 32.68 12.25
CA GLY A 93 14.95 31.99 12.71
C GLY A 93 14.15 31.32 11.61
N VAL A 94 14.29 31.76 10.35
CA VAL A 94 13.66 31.11 9.19
C VAL A 94 14.62 30.13 8.52
N THR A 95 15.86 30.54 8.24
CA THR A 95 16.78 29.77 7.40
C THR A 95 17.24 28.48 8.07
N VAL A 96 17.53 28.49 9.37
CA VAL A 96 18.03 27.29 10.05
C VAL A 96 16.95 26.21 10.12
N PRO A 97 15.72 26.49 10.61
CA PRO A 97 14.65 25.50 10.57
C PRO A 97 14.31 25.05 9.15
N ALA A 98 14.24 25.99 8.19
CA ALA A 98 13.96 25.64 6.80
C ALA A 98 15.05 24.72 6.21
N SER A 99 16.32 24.94 6.55
CA SER A 99 17.41 24.09 6.06
C SER A 99 17.31 22.66 6.55
N LEU A 100 17.08 22.47 7.86
CA LEU A 100 16.92 21.14 8.47
C LEU A 100 15.64 20.44 8.00
N PHE A 101 14.56 21.21 7.82
CA PHE A 101 13.30 20.68 7.33
C PHE A 101 13.42 20.18 5.88
N VAL A 102 13.96 21.01 4.99
CA VAL A 102 14.11 20.67 3.56
C VAL A 102 15.12 19.54 3.35
N SER A 103 16.26 19.56 4.04
CA SER A 103 17.24 18.46 3.95
C SER A 103 16.68 17.16 4.53
N GLY A 104 16.00 17.23 5.68
CA GLY A 104 15.34 16.08 6.30
C GLY A 104 14.25 15.45 5.42
N LEU A 105 13.40 16.27 4.77
CA LEU A 105 12.40 15.77 3.81
C LEU A 105 13.05 15.13 2.58
N ALA A 106 14.10 15.75 2.03
CA ALA A 106 14.83 15.19 0.90
C ALA A 106 15.53 13.87 1.27
N ALA A 107 16.13 13.78 2.47
CA ALA A 107 16.75 12.56 2.98
C ALA A 107 15.71 11.46 3.23
N ALA A 108 14.53 11.82 3.74
CA ALA A 108 13.40 10.91 3.88
C ALA A 108 12.91 10.37 2.54
N ASN A 109 12.74 11.23 1.52
CA ASN A 109 12.27 10.80 0.21
C ASN A 109 13.27 9.84 -0.46
N ILE A 110 14.57 10.17 -0.40
CA ILE A 110 15.63 9.29 -0.94
C ILE A 110 15.70 7.98 -0.18
N SER A 111 15.68 8.02 1.15
CA SER A 111 15.70 6.81 1.98
C SER A 111 14.51 5.91 1.67
N PHE A 112 13.31 6.48 1.58
CA PHE A 112 12.10 5.74 1.23
C PHE A 112 12.20 5.13 -0.17
N TYR A 113 12.55 5.92 -1.18
CA TYR A 113 12.72 5.45 -2.55
C TYR A 113 13.75 4.33 -2.68
N THR A 114 14.89 4.42 -1.98
CA THR A 114 15.90 3.35 -2.00
C THR A 114 15.42 2.04 -1.37
N GLN A 115 14.40 2.10 -0.50
CA GLN A 115 13.84 0.92 0.16
C GLN A 115 12.66 0.34 -0.62
N THR A 116 11.78 1.21 -1.12
CA THR A 116 10.45 0.86 -1.67
C THR A 116 10.33 1.02 -3.18
N GLY A 117 11.24 1.74 -3.84
CA GLY A 117 11.11 2.13 -5.25
C GLY A 117 10.08 3.24 -5.50
N ALA A 118 9.36 3.70 -4.47
CA ALA A 118 8.30 4.70 -4.54
C ALA A 118 8.72 6.01 -3.82
N GLU A 119 8.08 7.13 -4.17
CA GLU A 119 8.25 8.40 -3.46
C GLU A 119 7.23 8.57 -2.33
N ILE A 120 7.55 9.40 -1.33
CA ILE A 120 6.59 9.76 -0.29
C ILE A 120 5.60 10.78 -0.85
N HIS A 121 4.31 10.46 -0.82
CA HIS A 121 3.24 11.40 -1.14
C HIS A 121 3.05 12.43 -0.01
N TRP A 122 3.92 13.45 0.06
CA TRP A 122 3.94 14.45 1.14
C TRP A 122 2.62 15.20 1.37
N ARG A 123 1.76 15.31 0.35
CA ARG A 123 0.41 15.90 0.48
C ARG A 123 -0.54 15.02 1.32
N GLN A 124 -0.29 13.72 1.37
CA GLN A 124 -1.09 12.71 2.08
C GLN A 124 -0.49 12.31 3.44
N ALA A 125 0.77 12.70 3.72
CA ALA A 125 1.50 12.34 4.94
C ALA A 125 0.85 12.83 6.27
N HIS A 126 -0.20 13.66 6.21
CA HIS A 126 -0.91 14.16 7.38
C HIS A 126 -1.63 13.08 8.20
N TYR A 127 -1.77 11.84 7.70
CA TYR A 127 -2.44 10.75 8.44
C TYR A 127 -1.49 9.80 9.18
N PHE A 128 -0.19 9.85 8.89
CA PHE A 128 0.81 8.86 9.36
C PHE A 128 1.13 8.88 10.88
N HIS A 129 0.84 9.97 11.59
CA HIS A 129 1.32 10.20 12.95
C HIS A 129 0.40 9.68 14.07
N ARG A 130 -0.68 8.95 13.73
CA ARG A 130 -1.74 8.59 14.70
C ARG A 130 -1.57 7.24 15.38
N ASP A 131 -0.60 6.42 14.98
CA ASP A 131 -0.44 5.05 15.48
C ASP A 131 1.02 4.69 15.83
N ALA A 132 1.19 3.95 16.94
CA ALA A 132 2.50 3.60 17.50
C ALA A 132 3.25 2.55 16.67
N ALA A 133 2.55 1.64 16.00
CA ALA A 133 3.17 0.68 15.08
C ALA A 133 3.59 1.36 13.78
N SER A 134 2.75 2.24 13.23
CA SER A 134 3.10 3.09 12.06
C SER A 134 4.34 3.98 12.32
N ILE A 135 4.46 4.56 13.52
CA ILE A 135 5.66 5.29 13.95
C ILE A 135 6.88 4.36 14.05
N LYS A 136 6.72 3.13 14.55
CA LYS A 136 7.82 2.15 14.59
C LYS A 136 8.27 1.69 13.20
N THR A 137 7.35 1.57 12.24
CA THR A 137 7.69 1.32 10.83
C THR A 137 8.44 2.52 10.22
N LEU A 138 8.06 3.76 10.54
CA LEU A 138 8.86 4.94 10.14
C LEU A 138 10.28 4.89 10.74
N LEU A 139 10.42 4.39 11.98
CA LEU A 139 11.71 4.27 12.65
C LEU A 139 12.64 3.24 11.99
N THR A 140 12.12 2.25 11.24
CA THR A 140 12.99 1.32 10.48
C THR A 140 13.66 2.03 9.29
N GLY A 141 13.03 3.08 8.74
CA GLY A 141 13.62 3.97 7.74
C GLY A 141 14.61 5.00 8.29
N LEU A 142 14.64 5.21 9.61
CA LEU A 142 15.43 6.27 10.26
C LEU A 142 16.93 6.18 9.96
N THR A 143 17.48 4.97 9.88
CA THR A 143 18.92 4.79 9.58
C THR A 143 19.27 5.39 8.21
N GLY A 144 18.45 5.16 7.19
CA GLY A 144 18.67 5.72 5.86
C GLY A 144 18.51 7.25 5.85
N ILE A 145 17.54 7.78 6.60
CA ILE A 145 17.36 9.24 6.78
C ILE A 145 18.59 9.86 7.42
N VAL A 146 19.11 9.27 8.50
CA VAL A 146 20.29 9.77 9.22
C VAL A 146 21.54 9.73 8.33
N ILE A 147 21.74 8.66 7.56
CA ILE A 147 22.84 8.55 6.60
C ILE A 147 22.71 9.62 5.51
N GLY A 148 21.52 9.77 4.93
CA GLY A 148 21.25 10.78 3.89
C GLY A 148 21.51 12.20 4.40
N GLU A 149 21.02 12.53 5.60
CA GLU A 149 21.24 13.82 6.23
C GLU A 149 22.72 14.07 6.53
N ALA A 150 23.46 13.06 7.01
CA ALA A 150 24.89 13.17 7.23
C ALA A 150 25.65 13.45 5.91
N ILE A 151 25.27 12.79 4.82
CA ILE A 151 25.82 13.05 3.48
C ILE A 151 25.54 14.48 3.04
N PHE A 152 24.31 14.98 3.23
CA PHE A 152 23.94 16.35 2.88
C PHE A 152 24.71 17.40 3.68
N VAL A 153 24.87 17.19 4.99
CA VAL A 153 25.65 18.06 5.89
C VAL A 153 27.12 18.14 5.43
N VAL A 154 27.74 16.99 5.13
CA VAL A 154 29.13 16.94 4.66
C VAL A 154 29.26 17.57 3.26
N ALA A 155 28.35 17.26 2.34
CA ALA A 155 28.36 17.84 1.00
C ALA A 155 28.16 19.37 1.03
N ALA A 156 27.25 19.86 1.88
CA ALA A 156 27.03 21.29 2.08
C ALA A 156 28.31 22.01 2.53
N TRP A 157 29.09 21.40 3.43
CA TRP A 157 30.36 21.97 3.89
C TRP A 157 31.33 22.24 2.73
N PHE A 158 31.55 21.26 1.87
CA PHE A 158 32.48 21.38 0.74
C PHE A 158 31.92 22.23 -0.41
N LEU A 159 30.61 22.18 -0.67
CA LEU A 159 29.97 22.86 -1.80
C LEU A 159 29.59 24.32 -1.51
N THR A 160 29.61 24.76 -0.24
CA THR A 160 29.21 26.11 0.16
C THR A 160 29.89 27.24 -0.62
N PRO A 161 31.22 27.22 -0.87
CA PRO A 161 31.88 28.27 -1.64
C PRO A 161 31.38 28.39 -3.09
N PHE A 162 30.89 27.30 -3.66
CA PHE A 162 30.45 27.22 -5.05
C PHE A 162 28.96 27.53 -5.18
N LEU A 163 28.10 26.83 -4.44
CA LEU A 163 26.64 26.92 -4.57
C LEU A 163 26.10 28.31 -4.26
N TYR A 164 26.50 28.89 -3.12
CA TYR A 164 26.03 30.22 -2.72
C TYR A 164 26.42 31.30 -3.73
N ASN A 165 27.65 31.23 -4.25
CA ASN A 165 28.15 32.19 -5.23
C ASN A 165 27.54 31.99 -6.62
N ALA A 166 27.32 30.74 -7.04
CA ALA A 166 26.67 30.40 -8.30
C ALA A 166 25.23 30.94 -8.34
N VAL A 167 24.40 30.62 -7.34
CA VAL A 167 23.00 31.11 -7.29
C VAL A 167 22.96 32.63 -7.16
N ARG A 168 23.85 33.23 -6.36
CA ARG A 168 23.97 34.70 -6.30
C ARG A 168 24.35 35.31 -7.64
N CYS A 169 25.18 34.65 -8.44
CA CYS A 169 25.51 35.10 -9.80
C CYS A 169 24.28 35.11 -10.71
N LEU A 170 23.42 34.10 -10.60
CA LEU A 170 22.18 33.97 -11.36
C LEU A 170 21.08 34.97 -10.94
N VAL A 171 21.00 35.31 -9.65
CA VAL A 171 19.98 36.25 -9.13
C VAL A 171 20.36 37.73 -9.34
N ARG A 172 21.66 38.06 -9.34
CA ARG A 172 22.18 39.43 -9.47
C ARG A 172 21.63 40.26 -10.66
N PRO A 173 21.50 39.71 -11.89
CA PRO A 173 20.95 40.46 -13.02
C PRO A 173 19.53 40.99 -12.76
N PHE A 174 18.70 40.19 -12.08
CA PHE A 174 17.33 40.58 -11.73
C PHE A 174 17.31 41.69 -10.69
N GLU A 175 18.19 41.65 -9.69
CA GLU A 175 18.32 42.75 -8.71
C GLU A 175 18.68 44.08 -9.36
N ALA A 176 19.58 44.06 -10.36
CA ALA A 176 19.97 45.25 -11.10
C ALA A 176 18.79 45.82 -11.91
N LEU A 177 18.00 44.95 -12.54
CA LEU A 177 16.77 45.31 -13.25
C LEU A 177 15.72 45.93 -12.29
N PHE A 178 15.40 45.28 -11.17
CA PHE A 178 14.47 45.80 -10.17
C PHE A 178 14.96 47.13 -9.56
N ALA A 179 16.25 47.26 -9.26
CA ALA A 179 16.82 48.51 -8.74
C ALA A 179 16.81 49.64 -9.78
N SER A 180 16.86 49.32 -11.09
CA SER A 180 16.71 50.32 -12.16
C SER A 180 15.26 50.78 -12.31
N LEU A 181 14.30 49.85 -12.26
CA LEU A 181 12.85 50.14 -12.30
C LEU A 181 12.37 50.91 -11.05
N TYR A 182 12.91 50.58 -9.88
CA TYR A 182 12.61 51.28 -8.62
C TYR A 182 13.20 52.70 -8.61
N ARG A 183 14.41 52.90 -9.17
CA ARG A 183 15.01 54.23 -9.35
C ARG A 183 14.25 55.07 -10.36
N TRP A 184 13.72 54.46 -11.42
CA TRP A 184 12.86 55.14 -12.39
C TRP A 184 11.54 55.64 -11.78
N LYS A 185 10.99 54.94 -10.78
CA LYS A 185 9.77 55.36 -10.05
C LYS A 185 10.01 56.42 -8.95
N ARG A 186 11.26 56.80 -8.64
CA ARG A 186 11.55 57.89 -7.68
C ARG A 186 12.02 59.14 -8.43
N PRO A 187 11.36 60.31 -8.26
CA PRO A 187 11.91 61.55 -8.79
C PRO A 187 13.25 61.86 -8.10
N SER A 188 14.28 62.19 -8.89
CA SER A 188 15.63 62.40 -8.40
C SER A 188 15.72 63.65 -7.53
N ASN A 189 15.85 63.49 -6.23
CA ASN A 189 16.34 64.54 -5.33
C ASN A 189 17.25 63.91 -4.28
N ALA A 190 18.55 63.81 -4.59
CA ALA A 190 19.59 63.62 -3.59
C ALA A 190 20.91 64.18 -4.13
N LYS A 191 21.35 65.30 -3.55
CA LYS A 191 22.64 65.94 -3.78
C LYS A 191 23.76 65.02 -3.29
N THR A 192 24.77 64.82 -4.13
CA THR A 192 26.02 64.11 -3.86
C THR A 192 26.79 64.84 -2.76
N TYR A 193 27.10 64.16 -1.66
CA TYR A 193 28.11 64.59 -0.68
C TYR A 193 29.44 63.94 -1.08
N GLU A 194 30.46 64.74 -1.36
CA GLU A 194 31.85 64.30 -1.46
C GLU A 194 32.51 64.36 -0.07
N GLU A 195 33.26 63.30 0.26
CA GLU A 195 33.99 63.14 1.52
C GLU A 195 35.36 63.85 1.42
N VAL A 196 35.66 64.74 2.37
CA VAL A 196 36.96 65.41 2.49
C VAL A 196 37.94 64.50 3.25
N PRO A 197 39.18 64.27 2.78
CA PRO A 197 40.17 63.48 3.53
C PRO A 197 40.63 64.25 4.78
N ARG A 198 40.71 63.57 5.93
CA ARG A 198 41.37 64.08 7.12
C ARG A 198 42.73 63.38 7.25
N ASP A 199 43.79 64.18 7.21
CA ASP A 199 45.17 63.77 7.47
C ASP A 199 45.41 63.41 8.94
N ASP A 200 46.37 62.49 9.10
CA ASP A 200 46.86 61.85 10.32
C ASP A 200 47.45 62.82 11.36
N TRP A 201 47.28 62.49 12.65
CA TRP A 201 48.15 62.94 13.73
C TRP A 201 48.46 61.77 14.66
N ASP A 202 49.73 61.36 14.63
CA ASP A 202 50.36 60.41 15.54
C ASP A 202 50.40 60.92 16.98
N THR A 203 50.26 60.00 17.94
CA THR A 203 50.93 60.13 19.25
C THR A 203 51.19 58.74 19.84
N GLU A 204 52.47 58.45 20.05
CA GLU A 204 53.01 57.24 20.66
C GLU A 204 52.62 57.11 22.15
N SER A 205 52.31 55.90 22.61
CA SER A 205 52.97 55.30 23.79
C SER A 205 52.58 53.82 24.02
N SER A 206 53.63 53.02 24.11
CA SER A 206 53.80 51.60 24.44
C SER A 206 52.90 50.97 25.52
N ASN A 207 52.39 49.74 25.32
CA ASN A 207 53.03 48.50 25.77
C ASN A 207 52.21 47.21 25.49
N SER A 208 52.92 46.25 24.89
CA SER A 208 52.73 44.79 24.76
C SER A 208 51.54 44.08 25.43
N HIS A 209 50.73 43.39 24.63
CA HIS A 209 50.38 41.98 24.83
C HIS A 209 50.18 41.30 23.47
N SER A 210 50.97 40.26 23.22
CA SER A 210 50.93 39.43 22.01
C SER A 210 49.68 38.53 22.01
N GLU A 211 48.67 38.91 21.25
CA GLU A 211 47.63 37.99 20.77
C GLU A 211 47.88 37.70 19.28
N PHE A 212 47.71 36.42 18.94
CA PHE A 212 48.00 35.81 17.65
C PHE A 212 46.97 36.31 16.61
N GLU A 213 47.21 37.47 16.00
CA GLU A 213 46.43 37.96 14.87
C GLU A 213 46.71 37.10 13.63
N ILE A 214 45.70 36.32 13.24
CA ILE A 214 45.63 35.73 11.91
C ILE A 214 45.55 36.90 10.93
N HIS A 215 46.61 37.09 10.13
CA HIS A 215 46.63 38.03 9.02
C HIS A 215 45.44 37.77 8.08
N GLU A 216 44.35 38.51 8.25
CA GLU A 216 43.37 38.75 7.20
C GLU A 216 44.04 39.69 6.20
N ALA A 217 44.65 39.10 5.17
CA ALA A 217 45.01 39.83 3.97
C ALA A 217 43.73 40.47 3.41
N THR A 218 43.58 41.77 3.64
CA THR A 218 42.58 42.62 3.00
C THR A 218 42.90 42.73 1.52
N SER A 219 42.62 41.65 0.78
CA SER A 219 42.43 41.76 -0.66
C SER A 219 41.16 42.59 -0.88
N THR A 220 41.35 43.78 -1.44
CA THR A 220 40.30 44.57 -2.05
C THR A 220 39.67 43.74 -3.17
N VAL A 221 38.67 42.93 -2.83
CA VAL A 221 37.84 42.24 -3.82
C VAL A 221 37.07 43.33 -4.56
N HIS A 222 37.63 43.77 -5.70
CA HIS A 222 36.88 44.46 -6.73
C HIS A 222 35.58 43.69 -6.93
N LYS A 223 34.44 44.32 -6.65
CA LYS A 223 33.12 43.79 -6.99
C LYS A 223 33.05 43.66 -8.51
N ALA A 224 33.52 42.53 -9.04
CA ALA A 224 33.48 42.23 -10.46
C ALA A 224 32.03 42.37 -10.94
N ARG A 225 31.79 43.36 -11.81
CA ARG A 225 30.50 43.50 -12.49
C ARG A 225 30.32 42.22 -13.33
N PRO A 226 29.17 41.53 -13.26
CA PRO A 226 28.95 40.37 -14.11
C PRO A 226 29.07 40.82 -15.56
N SER A 227 29.74 40.03 -16.39
CA SER A 227 29.85 40.29 -17.84
C SER A 227 28.47 40.57 -18.42
N LEU A 228 28.34 41.62 -19.24
CA LEU A 228 27.08 41.95 -19.92
C LEU A 228 26.53 40.75 -20.72
N LEU A 229 27.43 39.93 -21.26
CA LEU A 229 27.09 38.70 -21.97
C LEU A 229 26.46 37.64 -21.04
N LEU A 230 26.99 37.49 -19.82
CA LEU A 230 26.43 36.59 -18.82
C LEU A 230 25.05 37.07 -18.35
N GLN A 231 24.88 38.39 -18.16
CA GLN A 231 23.59 38.96 -17.79
C GLN A 231 22.55 38.77 -18.90
N ALA A 232 22.91 39.06 -20.15
CA ALA A 232 22.05 38.84 -21.31
C ALA A 232 21.67 37.36 -21.46
N LEU A 233 22.62 36.44 -21.26
CA LEU A 233 22.38 35.00 -21.32
C LEU A 233 21.39 34.54 -20.24
N VAL A 234 21.63 34.89 -18.97
CA VAL A 234 20.75 34.50 -17.85
C VAL A 234 19.34 35.05 -18.05
N VAL A 235 19.21 36.33 -18.41
CA VAL A 235 17.90 36.95 -18.67
C VAL A 235 17.20 36.30 -19.85
N SER A 236 17.92 35.99 -20.93
CA SER A 236 17.35 35.33 -22.11
C SER A 236 16.86 33.92 -21.79
N ILE A 237 17.64 33.12 -21.07
CA ILE A 237 17.24 31.77 -20.65
C ILE A 237 16.01 31.84 -19.75
N THR A 238 15.99 32.73 -18.75
CA THR A 238 14.83 32.89 -17.87
C THR A 238 13.59 33.37 -18.63
N LEU A 239 13.74 34.28 -19.59
CA LEU A 239 12.64 34.71 -20.45
C LEU A 239 12.11 33.54 -21.30
N CYS A 240 13.00 32.73 -21.88
CA CYS A 240 12.61 31.52 -22.61
C CYS A 240 11.84 30.54 -21.72
N VAL A 241 12.33 30.24 -20.50
CA VAL A 241 11.63 29.35 -19.56
C VAL A 241 10.28 29.94 -19.13
N PHE A 242 10.20 31.25 -18.92
CA PHE A 242 8.95 31.93 -18.60
C PHE A 242 7.94 31.83 -19.75
N VAL A 243 8.38 32.10 -20.99
CA VAL A 243 7.56 31.93 -22.21
C VAL A 243 7.10 30.48 -22.33
N LEU A 244 7.99 29.50 -22.20
CA LEU A 244 7.63 28.08 -22.19
C LEU A 244 6.60 27.79 -21.09
N ARG A 245 6.77 28.32 -19.87
CA ARG A 245 5.80 28.10 -18.79
C ARG A 245 4.42 28.68 -19.12
N CYS A 246 4.34 29.82 -19.81
CA CYS A 246 3.08 30.44 -20.23
C CYS A 246 2.37 29.68 -21.35
N PHE A 247 3.12 29.05 -22.25
CA PHE A 247 2.56 28.26 -23.37
C PHE A 247 2.45 26.75 -23.07
N ARG A 248 2.90 26.30 -21.89
CA ARG A 248 2.85 24.91 -21.47
C ARG A 248 1.38 24.43 -21.42
N PRO A 249 1.04 23.29 -22.07
CA PRO A 249 -0.32 22.78 -22.04
C PRO A 249 -0.81 22.52 -20.61
N SER A 250 -2.14 22.54 -20.44
CA SER A 250 -2.80 22.14 -19.20
C SER A 250 -2.85 20.62 -19.10
N ASP A 251 -1.71 20.01 -18.74
CA ASP A 251 -1.58 18.58 -18.43
C ASP A 251 -1.16 18.44 -16.95
N PRO A 252 -1.89 17.66 -16.13
CA PRO A 252 -1.53 17.38 -14.74
C PRO A 252 -0.09 16.89 -14.58
N ALA A 253 0.43 16.10 -15.53
CA ALA A 253 1.80 15.58 -15.47
C ALA A 253 2.84 16.71 -15.36
N TYR A 254 2.63 17.81 -16.08
CA TYR A 254 3.55 18.95 -15.99
C TYR A 254 3.46 19.67 -14.65
N THR A 255 2.27 19.73 -14.04
CA THR A 255 2.09 20.35 -12.73
C THR A 255 2.74 19.49 -11.65
N PHE A 256 2.50 18.18 -11.71
CA PHE A 256 3.11 17.17 -10.84
C PHE A 256 4.64 17.24 -10.87
N LEU A 257 5.27 17.09 -12.04
CA LEU A 257 6.74 17.18 -12.21
C LEU A 257 7.33 18.55 -11.80
N SER A 258 6.51 19.61 -11.75
CA SER A 258 6.93 20.94 -11.31
C SER A 258 6.93 21.12 -9.79
N GLN A 259 6.35 20.19 -9.02
CA GLN A 259 6.21 20.30 -7.57
C GLN A 259 7.58 20.32 -6.88
N THR A 260 7.70 21.10 -5.81
CA THR A 260 8.92 21.21 -5.01
C THR A 260 8.69 20.73 -3.59
N VAL A 261 9.66 20.01 -3.03
CA VAL A 261 9.63 19.47 -1.65
C VAL A 261 9.42 20.54 -0.57
N VAL A 262 9.70 21.80 -0.90
CA VAL A 262 9.48 22.94 -0.01
C VAL A 262 7.99 23.24 0.19
N ILE A 263 7.17 23.03 -0.84
CA ILE A 263 5.76 23.43 -0.88
C ILE A 263 4.83 22.23 -0.69
N THR A 264 5.18 21.07 -1.23
CA THR A 264 4.28 19.89 -1.26
C THR A 264 3.72 19.46 0.08
N PRO A 265 4.42 19.50 1.24
CA PRO A 265 3.83 19.12 2.53
C PRO A 265 2.74 20.08 3.02
N PHE A 266 2.71 21.30 2.48
CA PHE A 266 1.77 22.37 2.87
C PHE A 266 0.66 22.59 1.85
N GLU A 267 0.80 22.01 0.65
CA GLU A 267 -0.26 22.01 -0.35
C GLU A 267 -1.38 21.10 0.10
N LYS A 268 -2.56 21.68 0.32
CA LYS A 268 -3.77 20.89 0.52
C LYS A 268 -4.25 20.40 -0.83
N LEU A 269 -4.59 19.12 -0.91
CA LEU A 269 -5.40 18.61 -2.01
C LEU A 269 -6.67 19.49 -2.12
N PRO A 270 -7.12 19.86 -3.33
CA PRO A 270 -8.34 20.63 -3.50
C PRO A 270 -9.48 19.93 -2.74
N ARG A 271 -10.11 20.66 -1.81
CA ARG A 271 -11.25 20.22 -0.96
C ARG A 271 -12.54 19.93 -1.75
N SER A 272 -12.46 19.60 -3.04
CA SER A 272 -13.63 19.59 -3.92
C SER A 272 -13.69 18.46 -4.93
N GLN A 273 -12.78 17.49 -4.91
CA GLN A 273 -13.07 16.21 -5.55
C GLN A 273 -13.64 15.29 -4.48
N LYS A 274 -14.98 15.33 -4.34
CA LYS A 274 -15.72 14.09 -4.04
C LYS A 274 -15.11 13.06 -4.98
N SER A 275 -14.36 12.08 -4.49
CA SER A 275 -13.60 11.16 -5.35
C SER A 275 -14.56 10.36 -6.23
N THR A 276 -14.89 10.97 -7.36
CA THR A 276 -15.42 10.34 -8.55
C THR A 276 -14.33 10.54 -9.58
N VAL A 277 -13.76 9.43 -10.03
CA VAL A 277 -12.76 9.38 -11.11
C VAL A 277 -13.17 10.37 -12.20
N ASN A 278 -12.29 11.32 -12.53
CA ASN A 278 -12.61 12.34 -13.53
C ASN A 278 -12.41 11.75 -14.93
N ILE A 279 -13.52 11.32 -15.52
CA ILE A 279 -13.54 10.73 -16.86
C ILE A 279 -13.96 11.83 -17.84
N PRO A 280 -13.21 12.04 -18.93
CA PRO A 280 -13.61 12.95 -20.01
C PRO A 280 -14.90 12.46 -20.69
N ASP A 281 -15.52 13.28 -21.54
CA ASP A 281 -16.63 12.83 -22.37
C ASP A 281 -16.13 11.76 -23.36
N LEU A 282 -16.35 10.49 -23.01
CA LEU A 282 -16.01 9.33 -23.83
C LEU A 282 -17.24 8.88 -24.64
N PRO A 283 -17.04 8.25 -25.81
CA PRO A 283 -18.13 7.68 -26.58
C PRO A 283 -18.76 6.48 -25.86
N GLY A 284 -20.07 6.29 -26.03
CA GLY A 284 -20.82 5.16 -25.47
C GLY A 284 -22.12 5.59 -24.78
N ASP A 285 -23.08 4.65 -24.66
CA ASP A 285 -24.29 4.85 -23.86
C ASP A 285 -24.18 4.07 -22.55
N TYR A 286 -23.89 4.78 -21.47
CA TYR A 286 -23.74 4.25 -20.11
C TYR A 286 -24.93 4.60 -19.21
N ASN A 287 -26.09 4.92 -19.79
CA ASN A 287 -27.31 5.23 -19.01
C ASN A 287 -27.78 4.06 -18.13
N TRP A 288 -27.41 2.83 -18.51
CA TRP A 288 -27.65 1.62 -17.73
C TRP A 288 -26.89 1.60 -16.40
N LEU A 289 -25.81 2.39 -16.26
CA LEU A 289 -25.10 2.62 -14.99
C LEU A 289 -25.65 3.85 -14.26
N HIS A 290 -25.56 5.03 -14.88
CA HIS A 290 -25.68 6.32 -14.18
C HIS A 290 -27.07 6.61 -13.56
N ASN A 291 -28.13 5.98 -14.07
CA ASN A 291 -29.50 6.14 -13.54
C ASN A 291 -29.91 5.05 -12.55
N HIS A 292 -29.01 4.14 -12.18
CA HIS A 292 -29.28 2.99 -11.34
C HIS A 292 -28.42 3.00 -10.08
N THR A 293 -28.98 2.43 -9.01
CA THR A 293 -28.27 2.09 -7.78
C THR A 293 -28.51 0.62 -7.48
N ALA A 294 -27.50 -0.04 -6.91
CA ALA A 294 -27.61 -1.41 -6.44
C ALA A 294 -28.39 -1.51 -5.12
N LEU A 295 -28.75 -0.39 -4.50
CA LEU A 295 -29.53 -0.36 -3.26
C LEU A 295 -31.04 -0.45 -3.53
N GLY A 296 -31.74 -1.14 -2.63
CA GLY A 296 -33.21 -1.24 -2.62
C GLY A 296 -33.72 -1.76 -1.28
N ALA A 297 -35.01 -2.09 -1.20
CA ALA A 297 -35.54 -2.71 0.00
C ALA A 297 -34.91 -4.10 0.20
N PRO A 298 -34.54 -4.48 1.44
CA PRO A 298 -34.02 -5.82 1.72
C PRO A 298 -35.09 -6.87 1.39
N PRO A 299 -34.69 -8.04 0.86
CA PRO A 299 -35.63 -9.13 0.60
C PRO A 299 -36.22 -9.66 1.90
N LYS A 300 -37.42 -10.26 1.85
CA LYS A 300 -38.06 -10.78 3.06
C LYS A 300 -37.38 -12.09 3.50
N LEU A 301 -36.87 -12.13 4.73
CA LEU A 301 -36.28 -13.32 5.35
C LEU A 301 -37.19 -13.82 6.49
N ASP A 302 -38.00 -14.84 6.22
CA ASP A 302 -39.05 -15.32 7.14
C ASP A 302 -38.51 -16.05 8.38
N TRP A 303 -37.25 -16.48 8.33
CA TRP A 303 -36.58 -17.18 9.41
C TRP A 303 -35.91 -16.25 10.43
N LEU A 304 -35.82 -14.94 10.15
CA LEU A 304 -35.19 -13.98 11.06
C LEU A 304 -35.92 -13.95 12.41
N PRO A 305 -35.20 -14.06 13.54
CA PRO A 305 -35.81 -13.97 14.86
C PRO A 305 -36.30 -12.55 15.14
N SER A 306 -37.22 -12.36 16.08
CA SER A 306 -37.72 -11.03 16.45
C SER A 306 -36.67 -10.12 17.09
N LYS A 307 -35.64 -10.70 17.70
CA LYS A 307 -34.49 -9.97 18.25
C LYS A 307 -33.49 -9.71 17.10
N PRO A 308 -33.01 -8.47 16.91
CA PRO A 308 -31.99 -8.16 15.92
C PRO A 308 -30.73 -9.03 16.06
N LEU A 309 -30.25 -9.53 14.94
CA LEU A 309 -28.98 -10.25 14.81
C LEU A 309 -27.91 -9.32 14.24
N PRO A 310 -26.67 -9.34 14.77
CA PRO A 310 -25.55 -8.61 14.18
C PRO A 310 -25.32 -9.00 12.72
N GLY A 311 -25.15 -8.01 11.84
CA GLY A 311 -25.01 -8.18 10.39
C GLY A 311 -26.34 -8.23 9.62
N PHE A 312 -27.48 -8.26 10.31
CA PHE A 312 -28.82 -8.33 9.71
C PHE A 312 -29.69 -7.11 10.05
N GLU A 313 -29.08 -6.01 10.51
CA GLU A 313 -29.77 -4.82 11.01
C GLU A 313 -30.74 -4.21 9.99
N ASP A 314 -30.42 -4.28 8.70
CA ASP A 314 -31.21 -3.72 7.60
C ASP A 314 -32.63 -4.33 7.53
N TRP A 315 -32.79 -5.59 7.92
CA TRP A 315 -34.09 -6.28 7.93
C TRP A 315 -34.98 -5.92 9.12
N TYR A 316 -34.42 -5.31 10.16
CA TYR A 316 -35.16 -4.87 11.35
C TYR A 316 -35.51 -3.39 11.32
N ALA A 317 -34.80 -2.62 10.50
CA ALA A 317 -34.90 -1.17 10.50
C ALA A 317 -36.12 -0.68 9.69
N ALA A 318 -37.11 -0.09 10.37
CA ALA A 318 -38.02 0.88 9.75
C ALA A 318 -37.46 2.28 10.02
N ARG A 319 -36.52 2.77 9.19
CA ARG A 319 -35.88 4.08 9.43
C ARG A 319 -36.86 5.21 9.12
N ASN A 320 -37.38 5.91 10.14
CA ASN A 320 -38.10 7.20 10.01
C ASN A 320 -39.15 7.31 8.88
N GLY A 321 -39.89 6.23 8.58
CA GLY A 321 -40.92 6.23 7.52
C GLY A 321 -40.39 6.00 6.10
N THR A 322 -39.09 5.81 5.93
CA THR A 322 -38.44 5.29 4.71
C THR A 322 -38.06 3.83 4.93
N ALA A 323 -38.26 2.97 3.92
CA ALA A 323 -37.77 1.60 3.97
C ALA A 323 -36.23 1.62 4.12
N ALA A 324 -35.65 0.73 4.93
CA ALA A 324 -34.20 0.55 4.95
C ALA A 324 -33.70 0.20 3.55
N GLU A 325 -32.58 0.79 3.15
CA GLU A 325 -31.90 0.45 1.91
C GLU A 325 -30.82 -0.60 2.21
N HIS A 326 -30.69 -1.57 1.32
CA HIS A 326 -29.79 -2.71 1.42
C HIS A 326 -29.31 -3.08 0.02
N TYR A 327 -28.19 -3.78 -0.10
CA TYR A 327 -27.74 -4.29 -1.39
C TYR A 327 -28.78 -5.23 -2.00
N ASN A 328 -29.13 -5.00 -3.26
CA ASN A 328 -30.15 -5.77 -3.95
C ASN A 328 -29.59 -6.29 -5.28
N PRO A 329 -29.24 -7.58 -5.37
CA PRO A 329 -28.67 -8.19 -6.57
C PRO A 329 -29.52 -8.00 -7.83
N ALA A 330 -30.84 -7.89 -7.70
CA ALA A 330 -31.74 -7.68 -8.84
C ALA A 330 -31.69 -6.24 -9.39
N ARG A 331 -31.10 -5.30 -8.63
CA ARG A 331 -30.91 -3.90 -9.02
C ARG A 331 -29.47 -3.58 -9.38
N ASP A 332 -28.51 -4.44 -9.05
CA ASP A 332 -27.11 -4.25 -9.40
C ASP A 332 -26.89 -4.51 -10.91
N PRO A 333 -26.56 -3.47 -11.71
CA PRO A 333 -26.27 -3.66 -13.12
C PRO A 333 -25.02 -4.50 -13.39
N LEU A 334 -24.09 -4.63 -12.44
CA LEU A 334 -22.86 -5.42 -12.58
C LEU A 334 -23.01 -6.89 -12.12
N LYS A 335 -24.10 -7.23 -11.42
CA LYS A 335 -24.26 -8.58 -10.88
C LYS A 335 -24.46 -9.62 -11.98
N ILE A 336 -23.57 -10.60 -12.01
CA ILE A 336 -23.73 -11.87 -12.74
C ILE A 336 -23.78 -13.01 -11.71
N SER A 337 -24.73 -13.93 -11.88
CA SER A 337 -24.90 -15.12 -11.05
C SER A 337 -24.76 -16.37 -11.90
N ASN A 338 -24.13 -17.38 -11.33
CA ASN A 338 -24.01 -18.72 -11.88
C ASN A 338 -24.74 -19.78 -11.04
N LEU A 339 -25.62 -19.37 -10.12
CA LEU A 339 -26.42 -20.29 -9.31
C LEU A 339 -27.45 -21.07 -10.13
N ASP A 340 -27.73 -20.63 -11.37
CA ASP A 340 -28.54 -21.35 -12.36
C ASP A 340 -27.77 -22.45 -13.10
N GLN A 341 -26.44 -22.49 -12.96
CA GLN A 341 -25.58 -23.53 -13.55
C GLN A 341 -25.54 -24.77 -12.65
N ASP A 342 -25.33 -25.93 -13.27
CA ASP A 342 -25.06 -27.18 -12.53
C ASP A 342 -23.71 -27.13 -11.80
N ILE A 343 -23.58 -27.95 -10.75
CA ILE A 343 -22.30 -28.19 -10.07
C ILE A 343 -21.31 -28.79 -11.08
N LEU A 344 -20.06 -28.35 -11.03
CA LEU A 344 -18.98 -28.87 -11.86
C LEU A 344 -18.92 -30.40 -11.78
N ALA A 345 -18.92 -31.07 -12.93
CA ALA A 345 -19.07 -32.52 -13.04
C ALA A 345 -18.14 -33.34 -12.12
N PRO A 346 -16.85 -32.98 -11.92
CA PRO A 346 -15.98 -33.70 -10.98
C PRO A 346 -16.47 -33.65 -9.53
N LEU A 347 -17.06 -32.53 -9.09
CA LEU A 347 -17.55 -32.33 -7.72
C LEU A 347 -18.90 -32.98 -7.48
N HIS A 348 -19.76 -32.96 -8.51
CA HIS A 348 -21.12 -33.46 -8.43
C HIS A 348 -21.21 -34.85 -7.79
N ASP A 349 -20.37 -35.80 -8.24
CA ASP A 349 -20.39 -37.17 -7.72
C ASP A 349 -19.85 -37.25 -6.29
N ALA A 350 -18.80 -36.50 -5.97
CA ALA A 350 -18.23 -36.47 -4.62
C ALA A 350 -19.19 -35.90 -3.58
N LEU A 351 -19.92 -34.83 -3.94
CA LEU A 351 -20.90 -34.18 -3.08
C LEU A 351 -22.17 -35.05 -2.93
N LYS A 352 -22.67 -35.66 -4.01
CA LYS A 352 -23.89 -36.50 -3.96
C LYS A 352 -23.73 -37.82 -3.21
N ASN A 353 -22.53 -38.39 -3.19
CA ASN A 353 -22.27 -39.66 -2.51
C ASN A 353 -22.32 -39.55 -0.97
N GLY A 354 -22.36 -38.33 -0.42
CA GLY A 354 -22.45 -38.09 1.03
C GLY A 354 -21.13 -38.30 1.79
N ASP A 355 -20.02 -38.49 1.08
CA ASP A 355 -18.70 -38.70 1.67
C ASP A 355 -18.01 -37.41 2.12
N VAL A 356 -18.48 -36.25 1.65
CA VAL A 356 -17.93 -34.94 1.98
C VAL A 356 -18.72 -34.35 3.15
N ASN A 357 -18.16 -34.44 4.35
CA ASN A 357 -18.75 -33.86 5.56
C ASN A 357 -17.96 -32.63 5.99
N ILE A 358 -18.62 -31.48 6.14
CA ILE A 358 -17.96 -30.24 6.55
C ILE A 358 -18.49 -29.85 7.93
N LYS A 359 -17.88 -30.40 8.98
CA LYS A 359 -18.20 -30.08 10.38
C LYS A 359 -17.52 -28.80 10.83
N HIS A 360 -16.24 -28.62 10.51
CA HIS A 360 -15.47 -27.41 10.81
C HIS A 360 -14.97 -26.73 9.53
N VAL A 361 -14.64 -25.45 9.66
CA VAL A 361 -14.10 -24.62 8.58
C VAL A 361 -12.93 -23.79 9.12
N PHE A 362 -11.80 -23.84 8.44
CA PHE A 362 -10.61 -23.05 8.72
C PHE A 362 -10.34 -22.13 7.53
N LEU A 363 -10.46 -20.82 7.72
CA LEU A 363 -10.12 -19.79 6.72
C LEU A 363 -8.75 -19.19 7.05
N LEU A 364 -7.75 -19.54 6.27
CA LEU A 364 -6.36 -19.13 6.41
C LEU A 364 -6.05 -17.96 5.45
N LYS A 365 -5.78 -16.79 6.01
CA LYS A 365 -5.25 -15.62 5.32
C LYS A 365 -3.73 -15.68 5.37
N LEU A 366 -3.13 -15.91 4.21
CA LEU A 366 -1.69 -16.02 4.02
C LEU A 366 -1.11 -14.63 3.74
N GLU A 367 -0.50 -14.06 4.75
CA GLU A 367 0.12 -12.73 4.72
C GLU A 367 1.16 -12.60 3.59
N SER A 368 1.11 -11.53 2.79
CA SER A 368 2.09 -11.18 1.75
C SER A 368 2.49 -12.37 0.83
N THR A 369 1.55 -13.28 0.54
CA THR A 369 1.82 -14.55 -0.16
C THR A 369 1.35 -14.49 -1.61
N ARG A 370 2.30 -14.63 -2.54
CA ARG A 370 2.07 -14.63 -4.00
C ARG A 370 1.61 -16.01 -4.49
N ASP A 371 0.88 -16.04 -5.60
CA ASP A 371 0.53 -17.30 -6.29
C ASP A 371 1.78 -18.16 -6.61
N ASP A 372 2.85 -17.51 -7.08
CA ASP A 372 4.05 -18.20 -7.58
C ASP A 372 4.99 -18.77 -6.50
N VAL A 373 4.61 -18.67 -5.23
CA VAL A 373 5.26 -19.31 -4.07
C VAL A 373 4.33 -20.25 -3.30
N PHE A 374 3.12 -20.51 -3.80
CA PHE A 374 2.15 -21.39 -3.16
C PHE A 374 1.59 -22.41 -4.17
N PRO A 375 2.37 -23.41 -4.61
CA PRO A 375 3.75 -23.70 -4.20
C PRO A 375 4.79 -22.91 -5.02
N LEU A 376 6.05 -22.92 -4.56
CA LEU A 376 7.17 -22.42 -5.35
C LEU A 376 7.34 -23.28 -6.60
N ARG A 377 7.18 -22.67 -7.78
CA ARG A 377 7.29 -23.37 -9.06
C ARG A 377 8.58 -23.05 -9.81
N SER A 378 9.19 -24.06 -10.41
CA SER A 378 10.43 -23.92 -11.20
C SER A 378 10.21 -23.16 -12.52
N ASP A 379 8.98 -23.15 -13.03
CA ASP A 379 8.55 -22.43 -14.23
C ASP A 379 8.09 -20.99 -13.95
N SER A 380 7.97 -20.59 -12.68
CA SER A 380 7.52 -19.26 -12.29
C SER A 380 8.61 -18.19 -12.43
N TYR A 381 8.26 -16.93 -12.21
CA TYR A 381 9.24 -15.85 -12.17
C TYR A 381 10.29 -16.06 -11.09
N LEU A 382 9.88 -16.44 -9.88
CA LEU A 382 10.83 -16.70 -8.80
C LEU A 382 11.69 -17.93 -9.09
N GLY A 383 11.12 -19.00 -9.65
CA GLY A 383 11.92 -20.14 -10.14
C GLY A 383 12.97 -19.73 -11.18
N ASN A 384 12.58 -18.88 -12.13
CA ASN A 384 13.50 -18.32 -13.13
C ASN A 384 14.56 -17.41 -12.51
N LEU A 385 14.21 -16.59 -11.53
CA LEU A 385 15.13 -15.69 -10.85
C LEU A 385 16.18 -16.47 -10.04
N ILE A 386 15.76 -17.50 -9.32
CA ILE A 386 16.64 -18.43 -8.62
C ILE A 386 17.59 -19.11 -9.59
N ARG A 387 17.08 -19.68 -10.69
CA ARG A 387 17.90 -20.32 -11.73
C ARG A 387 18.93 -19.36 -12.34
N LYS A 388 18.51 -18.13 -12.66
CA LYS A 388 19.40 -17.07 -13.18
C LYS A 388 20.49 -16.70 -12.18
N SER A 389 20.18 -16.66 -10.88
CA SER A 389 21.17 -16.34 -9.84
C SER A 389 22.36 -17.31 -9.82
N TYR A 390 22.12 -18.58 -10.17
CA TYR A 390 23.15 -19.62 -10.28
C TYR A 390 23.64 -19.84 -11.72
N SER A 391 23.52 -18.84 -12.60
CA SER A 391 23.96 -18.93 -14.00
C SER A 391 23.37 -20.14 -14.76
N GLY A 392 22.14 -20.55 -14.41
CA GLY A 392 21.44 -21.66 -15.05
C GLY A 392 21.60 -23.01 -14.34
N LYS A 393 22.59 -23.19 -13.45
CA LYS A 393 22.86 -24.49 -12.79
C LYS A 393 22.81 -24.35 -11.27
N ILE A 394 21.66 -24.69 -10.69
CA ILE A 394 21.44 -24.69 -9.25
C ILE A 394 22.26 -25.81 -8.61
N PRO A 395 23.01 -25.57 -7.51
CA PRO A 395 23.69 -26.63 -6.77
C PRO A 395 22.72 -27.67 -6.20
N ALA A 396 23.08 -28.95 -6.22
CA ALA A 396 22.17 -30.04 -5.81
C ALA A 396 21.61 -29.88 -4.39
N GLY A 397 22.42 -29.41 -3.43
CA GLY A 397 21.95 -29.15 -2.06
C GLY A 397 21.00 -27.95 -1.96
N VAL A 398 21.07 -26.98 -2.88
CA VAL A 398 20.10 -25.87 -2.96
C VAL A 398 18.81 -26.37 -3.60
N GLU A 399 18.91 -27.19 -4.66
CA GLU A 399 17.77 -27.82 -5.32
C GLU A 399 16.95 -28.68 -4.35
N GLU A 400 17.60 -29.48 -3.51
CA GLU A 400 16.93 -30.26 -2.45
C GLU A 400 16.18 -29.38 -1.44
N ARG A 401 16.76 -28.24 -1.04
CA ARG A 401 16.08 -27.30 -0.13
C ARG A 401 14.89 -26.62 -0.79
N LEU A 402 15.04 -26.18 -2.04
CA LEU A 402 13.96 -25.58 -2.82
C LEU A 402 12.81 -26.56 -3.05
N ALA A 403 13.14 -27.82 -3.34
CA ALA A 403 12.18 -28.91 -3.52
C ALA A 403 11.31 -29.16 -2.28
N ASN A 404 11.86 -28.93 -1.08
CA ASN A 404 11.17 -29.18 0.18
C ASN A 404 10.53 -27.91 0.78
N LEU A 405 10.72 -26.73 0.17
CA LEU A 405 10.33 -25.45 0.73
C LEU A 405 8.81 -25.27 0.88
N THR A 406 8.01 -25.83 -0.05
CA THR A 406 6.56 -25.55 -0.15
C THR A 406 5.73 -26.83 -0.37
N ARG A 407 6.11 -27.90 0.34
CA ARG A 407 5.49 -29.23 0.18
C ARG A 407 4.03 -29.27 0.61
N ASN A 408 3.66 -28.51 1.64
CA ASN A 408 2.27 -28.45 2.09
C ASN A 408 1.42 -27.66 1.10
N ALA A 409 1.94 -26.58 0.50
CA ALA A 409 1.29 -25.89 -0.61
C ALA A 409 1.12 -26.79 -1.85
N GLU A 410 2.12 -27.61 -2.22
CA GLU A 410 1.95 -28.62 -3.30
C GLU A 410 0.79 -29.57 -2.99
N ARG A 411 0.72 -30.04 -1.73
CA ARG A 411 -0.33 -30.95 -1.24
C ARG A 411 -1.71 -30.30 -1.29
N LEU A 412 -1.86 -29.06 -0.82
CA LEU A 412 -3.14 -28.34 -0.76
C LEU A 412 -3.64 -27.95 -2.16
N THR A 413 -2.75 -27.49 -3.03
CA THR A 413 -3.11 -27.06 -4.40
C THR A 413 -3.23 -28.22 -5.39
N GLY A 414 -2.70 -29.40 -5.07
CA GLY A 414 -2.54 -30.51 -6.00
C GLY A 414 -1.65 -30.18 -7.21
N THR A 415 -0.82 -29.13 -7.11
CA THR A 415 0.06 -28.66 -8.19
C THR A 415 1.52 -28.93 -7.82
N SER A 416 2.29 -29.51 -8.75
CA SER A 416 3.72 -29.73 -8.52
C SER A 416 4.52 -28.45 -8.74
N GLY A 417 5.50 -28.19 -7.88
CA GLY A 417 6.50 -27.14 -8.07
C GLY A 417 7.55 -27.46 -9.13
N GLY A 418 7.66 -28.72 -9.59
CA GLY A 418 8.63 -29.12 -10.62
C GLY A 418 10.09 -28.93 -10.21
N LEU A 419 10.39 -29.08 -8.91
CA LEU A 419 11.71 -28.93 -8.30
C LEU A 419 12.28 -30.25 -7.76
N HIS A 420 11.53 -31.36 -7.83
CA HIS A 420 11.96 -32.68 -7.38
C HIS A 420 11.66 -33.75 -8.44
N ASP A 421 12.45 -34.83 -8.44
CA ASP A 421 12.26 -36.02 -9.29
C ASP A 421 11.25 -37.02 -8.67
N GLN A 422 10.79 -36.77 -7.45
CA GLN A 422 9.86 -37.65 -6.74
C GLN A 422 8.43 -37.47 -7.25
N ALA A 423 7.56 -38.46 -7.00
CA ALA A 423 6.14 -38.29 -7.30
C ALA A 423 5.60 -37.07 -6.51
N PRO A 424 4.72 -36.25 -7.11
CA PRO A 424 4.12 -35.10 -6.42
C PRO A 424 3.47 -35.54 -5.11
N ALA A 425 3.51 -34.66 -4.09
CA ALA A 425 2.83 -34.88 -2.83
C ALA A 425 1.37 -35.28 -3.12
N LYS A 426 0.88 -36.34 -2.48
CA LYS A 426 -0.50 -36.82 -2.69
C LYS A 426 -1.45 -35.64 -2.44
N PRO A 427 -2.21 -35.18 -3.45
CA PRO A 427 -3.08 -34.02 -3.28
C PRO A 427 -4.04 -34.23 -2.11
N TYR A 428 -4.27 -33.17 -1.34
CA TYR A 428 -5.25 -33.18 -0.25
C TYR A 428 -6.66 -33.36 -0.82
N GLY A 429 -6.97 -32.72 -1.94
CA GLY A 429 -8.28 -32.73 -2.59
C GLY A 429 -8.96 -31.36 -2.50
N GLY A 430 -9.87 -31.07 -3.44
CA GLY A 430 -10.60 -29.79 -3.52
C GLY A 430 -10.19 -28.88 -4.67
N LEU A 431 -10.52 -27.59 -4.57
CA LEU A 431 -10.37 -26.59 -5.64
C LEU A 431 -9.08 -25.79 -5.47
N HIS A 432 -8.38 -25.54 -6.58
CA HIS A 432 -7.32 -24.53 -6.66
C HIS A 432 -7.60 -23.57 -7.81
N ALA A 433 -7.84 -22.29 -7.50
CA ALA A 433 -8.05 -21.27 -8.51
C ALA A 433 -6.71 -20.69 -8.97
N THR A 434 -6.41 -20.83 -10.27
CA THR A 434 -5.09 -20.47 -10.82
C THR A 434 -4.96 -18.99 -11.20
N ASP A 435 -6.07 -18.29 -11.34
CA ASP A 435 -6.13 -16.85 -11.66
C ASP A 435 -6.97 -16.09 -10.62
N ALA A 436 -6.53 -16.17 -9.36
CA ALA A 436 -7.20 -15.58 -8.21
C ALA A 436 -6.56 -14.26 -7.76
N TYR A 437 -7.38 -13.22 -7.66
CA TYR A 437 -6.94 -11.89 -7.21
C TYR A 437 -7.54 -11.57 -5.84
N THR A 438 -6.79 -10.86 -4.99
CA THR A 438 -7.36 -10.36 -3.74
C THR A 438 -8.36 -9.23 -3.99
N GLY A 439 -9.42 -9.13 -3.19
CA GLY A 439 -10.34 -7.99 -3.20
C GLY A 439 -9.72 -6.68 -2.69
N ASP A 440 -8.62 -6.76 -1.91
CA ASP A 440 -7.83 -5.60 -1.51
C ASP A 440 -6.38 -5.99 -1.20
N THR A 441 -5.43 -5.14 -1.54
CA THR A 441 -3.99 -5.36 -1.28
C THR A 441 -3.52 -4.87 0.10
N PHE A 442 -4.44 -4.39 0.94
CA PHE A 442 -4.24 -4.08 2.36
C PHE A 442 -4.86 -5.18 3.22
N THR A 443 -4.05 -5.80 4.07
CA THR A 443 -4.38 -7.01 4.86
C THR A 443 -5.77 -6.96 5.48
N LEU A 444 -6.10 -5.90 6.23
CA LEU A 444 -7.37 -5.81 6.97
C LEU A 444 -8.59 -5.72 6.07
N LYS A 445 -8.48 -4.98 4.96
CA LYS A 445 -9.54 -4.86 3.95
C LYS A 445 -9.73 -6.17 3.19
N SER A 446 -8.63 -6.88 2.92
CA SER A 446 -8.69 -8.20 2.29
C SER A 446 -9.41 -9.24 3.16
N ILE A 447 -9.38 -9.10 4.49
CA ILE A 447 -10.14 -9.95 5.42
C ILE A 447 -11.63 -9.70 5.23
N VAL A 448 -12.06 -8.44 5.07
CA VAL A 448 -13.48 -8.11 4.77
C VAL A 448 -13.94 -8.78 3.48
N ALA A 449 -13.13 -8.70 2.42
CA ALA A 449 -13.44 -9.36 1.14
C ALA A 449 -13.64 -10.88 1.30
N SER A 450 -12.73 -11.55 2.01
CA SER A 450 -12.79 -13.01 2.19
C SER A 450 -13.88 -13.47 3.16
N VAL A 451 -14.09 -12.73 4.25
CA VAL A 451 -14.99 -13.12 5.35
C VAL A 451 -16.44 -12.70 5.09
N CYS A 452 -16.66 -11.62 4.34
CA CYS A 452 -17.98 -11.07 4.08
C CYS A 452 -18.38 -11.16 2.60
N GLY A 453 -17.49 -11.57 1.70
CA GLY A 453 -17.83 -11.76 0.29
C GLY A 453 -18.21 -10.48 -0.46
N ILE A 454 -17.77 -9.33 0.05
CA ILE A 454 -18.10 -7.99 -0.46
C ILE A 454 -16.86 -7.22 -0.88
N ALA A 455 -17.06 -6.26 -1.77
CA ALA A 455 -16.03 -5.30 -2.15
C ALA A 455 -15.61 -4.42 -0.96
N PRO A 456 -14.32 -4.31 -0.62
CA PRO A 456 -13.85 -3.43 0.45
C PRO A 456 -14.10 -1.93 0.19
N LEU A 457 -14.08 -1.13 1.25
CA LEU A 457 -14.40 0.30 1.16
C LEU A 457 -13.23 1.07 0.52
N VAL A 458 -13.52 1.82 -0.55
CA VAL A 458 -12.56 2.62 -1.33
C VAL A 458 -12.19 3.91 -0.58
N VAL A 459 -11.43 3.75 0.50
CA VAL A 459 -10.92 4.84 1.35
C VAL A 459 -9.60 4.43 1.98
N ASP A 460 -8.86 5.43 2.42
CA ASP A 460 -7.54 5.25 3.02
C ASP A 460 -7.64 4.55 4.39
N PHE A 461 -6.85 3.49 4.56
CA PHE A 461 -6.76 2.67 5.76
C PHE A 461 -8.08 1.96 6.14
N ASN A 462 -8.03 1.13 7.17
CA ASN A 462 -9.18 0.43 7.72
C ASN A 462 -10.21 1.43 8.27
N ARG A 463 -11.37 1.46 7.63
CA ARG A 463 -12.52 2.33 7.97
C ARG A 463 -13.83 1.57 8.02
N GLU A 464 -13.83 0.31 7.59
CA GLU A 464 -14.99 -0.56 7.54
C GLU A 464 -15.62 -0.72 8.92
N TYR A 465 -14.82 -0.79 9.98
CA TYR A 465 -15.32 -0.86 11.36
C TYR A 465 -16.16 0.33 11.82
N LYS A 466 -16.14 1.45 11.09
CA LYS A 466 -16.92 2.67 11.38
C LYS A 466 -18.16 2.83 10.51
N ASN A 467 -18.26 2.06 9.44
CA ASN A 467 -19.23 2.25 8.37
C ASN A 467 -20.13 1.01 8.28
N HIS A 468 -21.20 1.11 7.50
CA HIS A 468 -22.16 0.02 7.34
C HIS A 468 -21.52 -1.14 6.56
N ILE A 469 -21.51 -2.34 7.12
CA ILE A 469 -21.14 -3.55 6.37
C ILE A 469 -22.45 -4.12 5.81
N TYR A 470 -22.65 -3.92 4.51
CA TYR A 470 -23.96 -4.09 3.86
C TYR A 470 -24.38 -5.53 3.59
N GLU A 471 -23.54 -6.53 3.87
CA GLU A 471 -23.92 -7.94 3.83
C GLU A 471 -23.43 -8.66 5.08
N PRO A 472 -24.18 -9.66 5.59
CA PRO A 472 -23.72 -10.49 6.70
C PRO A 472 -22.41 -11.21 6.37
N CYS A 473 -21.46 -11.16 7.29
CA CYS A 473 -20.20 -11.88 7.23
C CYS A 473 -20.34 -13.33 7.70
N LEU A 474 -19.42 -14.22 7.34
CA LEU A 474 -19.45 -15.64 7.72
C LEU A 474 -19.71 -15.91 9.22
N PRO A 475 -19.03 -15.23 10.17
CA PRO A 475 -19.33 -15.40 11.59
C PRO A 475 -20.78 -15.04 11.95
N GLN A 476 -21.31 -13.99 11.33
CA GLN A 476 -22.69 -13.51 11.56
C GLN A 476 -23.72 -14.48 10.97
N ILE A 477 -23.45 -15.02 9.77
CA ILE A 477 -24.28 -16.08 9.16
C ILE A 477 -24.32 -17.32 10.06
N PHE A 478 -23.17 -17.79 10.55
CA PHE A 478 -23.12 -18.92 11.47
C PHE A 478 -23.84 -18.66 12.79
N ASN A 479 -23.76 -17.42 13.32
CA ASN A 479 -24.56 -17.01 14.47
C ASN A 479 -26.07 -16.99 14.17
N ALA A 480 -26.48 -16.61 12.96
CA ALA A 480 -27.87 -16.69 12.52
C ALA A 480 -28.36 -18.15 12.46
N LEU A 481 -27.56 -19.07 11.92
CA LEU A 481 -27.88 -20.51 11.93
C LEU A 481 -28.11 -21.04 13.36
N ASN A 482 -27.27 -20.63 14.30
CA ASN A 482 -27.44 -20.99 15.72
C ASN A 482 -28.75 -20.47 16.32
N ALA A 483 -29.14 -19.23 15.99
CA ALA A 483 -30.36 -18.63 16.48
C ALA A 483 -31.60 -19.38 15.95
N VAL A 484 -31.56 -19.75 14.68
CA VAL A 484 -32.64 -20.47 14.00
C VAL A 484 -32.79 -21.91 14.52
N ALA A 485 -31.70 -22.58 14.90
CA ALA A 485 -31.70 -23.94 15.45
C ALA A 485 -32.37 -24.07 16.83
N ASN A 486 -32.29 -23.04 17.69
CA ASN A 486 -32.81 -23.08 19.07
C ASN A 486 -34.35 -23.21 19.18
N HIS A 487 -35.11 -22.97 18.10
CA HIS A 487 -36.57 -22.93 18.14
C HIS A 487 -37.28 -24.29 17.97
N THR A 488 -36.55 -25.38 17.79
CA THR A 488 -37.11 -26.65 17.27
C THR A 488 -36.65 -27.92 17.99
N SER A 489 -36.08 -27.85 19.20
CA SER A 489 -35.47 -29.00 19.87
C SER A 489 -36.47 -30.09 20.32
N ASN A 490 -36.90 -30.93 19.38
CA ASN A 490 -37.02 -32.36 19.60
C ASN A 490 -35.78 -33.02 18.94
N GLN A 491 -34.62 -32.88 19.59
CA GLN A 491 -33.38 -33.53 19.15
C GLN A 491 -33.58 -35.06 19.19
N THR A 492 -33.49 -35.69 18.03
CA THR A 492 -33.64 -37.15 17.88
C THR A 492 -32.30 -37.88 17.95
N ASP A 493 -31.19 -37.21 17.67
CA ASP A 493 -29.82 -37.71 17.78
C ASP A 493 -28.84 -36.59 18.24
N PRO A 494 -28.20 -36.71 19.43
CA PRO A 494 -27.23 -35.72 19.91
C PRO A 494 -25.88 -35.73 19.16
N ASP A 495 -25.58 -36.82 18.44
CA ASP A 495 -24.30 -37.01 17.74
C ASP A 495 -24.36 -36.48 16.28
N ASP A 496 -25.53 -36.02 15.82
CA ASP A 496 -25.67 -35.37 14.52
C ASP A 496 -25.06 -33.95 14.54
N TYR A 497 -23.82 -33.86 14.05
CA TYR A 497 -23.05 -32.61 14.00
C TYR A 497 -23.74 -31.49 13.21
N ARG A 498 -24.67 -31.80 12.31
CA ARG A 498 -25.38 -30.79 11.52
C ARG A 498 -26.25 -29.89 12.40
N THR A 499 -26.65 -30.40 13.57
CA THR A 499 -27.44 -29.67 14.57
C THR A 499 -26.59 -28.96 15.63
N TRP A 500 -25.27 -29.18 15.61
CA TRP A 500 -24.34 -28.56 16.55
C TRP A 500 -24.17 -27.07 16.26
N LYS A 501 -23.98 -26.29 17.33
CA LYS A 501 -23.85 -24.84 17.20
C LYS A 501 -22.49 -24.46 16.63
N TRP A 502 -22.47 -23.52 15.70
CA TRP A 502 -21.25 -22.91 15.22
C TRP A 502 -20.65 -21.97 16.25
N ARG A 503 -19.32 -21.95 16.31
CA ARG A 503 -18.55 -21.02 17.11
C ARG A 503 -17.44 -20.43 16.26
N SER A 504 -17.49 -19.10 16.11
CA SER A 504 -16.53 -18.35 15.32
C SER A 504 -15.40 -17.84 16.21
N THR A 505 -14.15 -18.00 15.77
CA THR A 505 -12.96 -17.48 16.46
C THR A 505 -11.93 -17.00 15.46
N PHE A 506 -11.22 -15.93 15.79
CA PHE A 506 -10.07 -15.46 15.02
C PHE A 506 -8.78 -15.74 15.78
N MET A 507 -7.72 -16.21 15.13
CA MET A 507 -6.45 -16.49 15.80
C MET A 507 -5.28 -15.99 14.97
N GLN A 508 -4.35 -15.27 15.60
CA GLN A 508 -3.09 -14.83 14.99
C GLN A 508 -2.02 -14.72 16.06
N SER A 509 -0.75 -14.92 15.70
CA SER A 509 0.36 -14.85 16.66
C SER A 509 0.93 -13.44 16.80
N ILE A 510 0.34 -12.48 16.07
CA ILE A 510 0.74 -11.08 15.99
C ILE A 510 -0.31 -10.16 16.63
N THR A 511 0.08 -8.91 16.86
CA THR A 511 -0.79 -7.85 17.38
C THR A 511 -1.96 -7.54 16.46
N ASP A 512 -3.12 -7.25 17.04
CA ASP A 512 -4.31 -6.72 16.37
C ASP A 512 -4.55 -5.22 16.66
N ASP A 513 -3.58 -4.53 17.27
CA ASP A 513 -3.70 -3.11 17.56
C ASP A 513 -3.43 -2.24 16.30
N TYR A 514 -2.82 -2.81 15.25
CA TYR A 514 -2.51 -2.09 14.02
C TYR A 514 -3.78 -1.69 13.28
N ASP A 515 -3.88 -0.41 12.96
CA ASP A 515 -4.95 0.21 12.19
C ASP A 515 -6.37 -0.25 12.59
N ASN A 516 -6.60 -0.40 13.90
CA ASN A 516 -7.90 -0.76 14.48
C ASN A 516 -8.45 -2.14 14.07
N GLN A 517 -7.58 -3.13 13.81
CA GLN A 517 -8.04 -4.51 13.60
C GLN A 517 -8.85 -5.03 14.81
N ASP A 518 -8.46 -4.63 16.03
CA ASP A 518 -9.16 -4.91 17.29
C ASP A 518 -10.64 -4.50 17.28
N ARG A 519 -10.98 -3.44 16.53
CA ARG A 519 -12.35 -2.93 16.33
C ARG A 519 -13.03 -3.53 15.10
N LEU A 520 -12.28 -3.90 14.08
CA LEU A 520 -12.81 -4.52 12.87
C LEU A 520 -13.35 -5.92 13.16
N LEU A 521 -12.57 -6.78 13.80
CA LEU A 521 -12.93 -8.19 13.99
C LEU A 521 -14.30 -8.39 14.70
N PRO A 522 -14.64 -7.65 15.77
CA PRO A 522 -15.98 -7.73 16.37
C PRO A 522 -17.11 -7.32 15.41
N VAL A 523 -16.88 -6.31 14.56
CA VAL A 523 -17.88 -5.87 13.56
C VAL A 523 -18.10 -6.95 12.51
N LEU A 524 -17.08 -7.74 12.15
CA LEU A 524 -17.21 -8.91 11.29
C LEU A 524 -17.87 -10.12 11.96
N GLY A 525 -18.19 -10.03 13.27
CA GLY A 525 -18.82 -11.08 14.07
C GLY A 525 -17.86 -12.04 14.76
N PHE A 526 -16.56 -11.74 14.83
CA PHE A 526 -15.61 -12.50 15.65
C PHE A 526 -15.63 -12.02 17.10
N ASP A 527 -16.47 -12.62 17.93
CA ASP A 527 -16.54 -12.31 19.37
C ASP A 527 -15.34 -12.85 20.17
N ARG A 528 -14.59 -13.78 19.59
CA ARG A 528 -13.45 -14.45 20.21
C ARG A 528 -12.22 -14.29 19.36
N LYS A 529 -11.12 -13.87 20.00
CA LYS A 529 -9.82 -13.75 19.35
C LYS A 529 -8.69 -14.25 20.23
N ILE A 530 -7.65 -14.80 19.60
CA ILE A 530 -6.35 -15.10 20.19
C ILE A 530 -5.31 -14.28 19.44
N THR A 531 -4.56 -13.45 20.17
CA THR A 531 -3.50 -12.58 19.63
C THR A 531 -2.20 -12.72 20.45
N ASP A 532 -1.16 -11.97 20.07
CA ASP A 532 0.09 -11.87 20.83
C ASP A 532 -0.13 -11.53 22.32
N GLN A 533 -1.14 -10.72 22.63
CA GLN A 533 -1.50 -10.36 24.00
C GLN A 533 -1.95 -11.58 24.81
N ASN A 534 -2.77 -12.46 24.22
CA ASN A 534 -3.19 -13.71 24.85
C ASN A 534 -1.99 -14.62 25.10
N ILE A 535 -1.16 -14.83 24.07
CA ILE A 535 0.06 -15.65 24.13
C ILE A 535 0.98 -15.16 25.27
N THR A 536 1.25 -13.86 25.29
CA THR A 536 2.05 -13.21 26.35
C THR A 536 1.45 -13.45 27.73
N SER A 537 0.13 -13.26 27.87
CA SER A 537 -0.56 -13.39 29.15
C SER A 537 -0.56 -14.81 29.70
N ASP A 538 -0.68 -15.81 28.83
CA ASP A 538 -0.71 -17.22 29.22
C ASP A 538 0.67 -17.75 29.53
N TRP A 539 1.70 -17.32 28.80
CA TRP A 539 3.08 -17.65 29.13
C TRP A 539 3.55 -17.04 30.44
N LYS A 540 3.07 -15.85 30.83
CA LYS A 540 3.31 -15.29 32.17
C LYS A 540 2.77 -16.15 33.31
N LYS A 541 1.80 -17.03 33.04
CA LYS A 541 1.21 -17.94 34.05
C LYS A 541 1.93 -19.29 34.10
N LYS A 542 2.73 -19.64 33.09
CA LYS A 542 3.44 -20.92 32.99
C LYS A 542 4.84 -20.82 33.62
N SER A 543 5.29 -21.89 34.26
CA SER A 543 6.69 -22.02 34.71
C SER A 543 7.56 -22.49 33.55
N GLY A 544 8.53 -21.68 33.11
CA GLY A 544 9.46 -22.05 32.03
C GLY A 544 9.96 -20.84 31.25
N PRO A 545 10.84 -21.05 30.25
CA PRO A 545 11.22 -20.00 29.33
C PRO A 545 10.01 -19.54 28.50
N SER A 546 9.77 -18.23 28.46
CA SER A 546 8.77 -17.63 27.57
C SER A 546 9.24 -17.73 26.11
N PRO A 547 8.34 -17.92 25.14
CA PRO A 547 8.69 -17.74 23.74
C PRO A 547 9.18 -16.31 23.53
N GLU A 548 10.11 -16.14 22.60
CA GLU A 548 10.58 -14.83 22.18
C GLU A 548 9.82 -14.40 20.91
N PRO A 549 9.32 -13.16 20.85
CA PRO A 549 8.84 -12.58 19.61
C PRO A 549 9.94 -12.62 18.54
N TYR A 550 9.60 -12.99 17.31
CA TYR A 550 10.57 -12.99 16.20
C TYR A 550 10.79 -11.58 15.65
N ASN A 551 9.80 -10.70 15.79
CA ASN A 551 9.88 -9.28 15.43
C ASN A 551 8.96 -8.44 16.33
N PHE A 552 8.73 -7.18 15.94
CA PHE A 552 7.87 -6.26 16.70
C PHE A 552 6.36 -6.56 16.57
N TRP A 553 5.97 -7.39 15.60
CA TRP A 553 4.58 -7.75 15.35
C TRP A 553 4.09 -8.86 16.28
N GLY A 554 4.94 -9.84 16.61
CA GLY A 554 4.58 -10.88 17.57
C GLY A 554 5.45 -12.13 17.52
N TYR A 555 4.79 -13.27 17.73
CA TYR A 555 5.41 -14.57 17.94
C TYR A 555 5.39 -15.45 16.67
N PRO A 556 6.29 -16.43 16.55
CA PRO A 556 6.18 -17.45 15.51
C PRO A 556 4.82 -18.16 15.57
N GLU A 557 4.24 -18.51 14.42
CA GLU A 557 2.87 -19.03 14.32
C GLU A 557 2.66 -20.32 15.11
N ARG A 558 3.69 -21.17 15.24
CA ARG A 558 3.64 -22.41 16.03
C ARG A 558 3.20 -22.21 17.48
N GLU A 559 3.34 -21.01 18.05
CA GLU A 559 2.81 -20.71 19.38
C GLU A 559 1.27 -20.86 19.45
N LEU A 560 0.58 -20.76 18.30
CA LEU A 560 -0.85 -20.99 18.16
C LEU A 560 -1.25 -22.47 18.19
N ARG A 561 -0.31 -23.40 17.98
CA ARG A 561 -0.62 -24.85 17.87
C ARG A 561 -1.46 -25.37 19.03
N SER A 562 -1.11 -24.95 20.25
CA SER A 562 -1.86 -25.34 21.45
C SER A 562 -3.28 -24.77 21.48
N TYR A 563 -3.46 -23.53 21.03
CA TYR A 563 -4.78 -22.87 20.97
C TYR A 563 -5.70 -23.49 19.93
N PHE A 564 -5.16 -23.87 18.77
CA PHE A 564 -5.92 -24.57 17.72
C PHE A 564 -6.43 -25.93 18.23
N ARG A 565 -5.51 -26.72 18.82
CA ARG A 565 -5.85 -28.01 19.42
C ARG A 565 -6.88 -27.87 20.54
N ASP A 566 -6.70 -26.92 21.44
CA ASP A 566 -7.60 -26.73 22.58
C ASP A 566 -8.98 -26.25 22.11
N ALA A 567 -9.05 -25.39 21.09
CA ALA A 567 -10.32 -24.98 20.48
C ALA A 567 -11.08 -26.17 19.88
N LEU A 568 -10.41 -27.00 19.07
CA LEU A 568 -11.02 -28.21 18.48
C LEU A 568 -11.50 -29.17 19.56
N LYS A 569 -10.67 -29.44 20.57
CA LYS A 569 -11.03 -30.31 21.69
C LYS A 569 -12.23 -29.79 22.48
N ASP A 570 -12.27 -28.49 22.74
CA ASP A 570 -13.41 -27.86 23.42
C ASP A 570 -14.68 -27.95 22.58
N ALA A 571 -14.58 -27.76 21.26
CA ALA A 571 -15.73 -27.85 20.36
C ALA A 571 -16.31 -29.26 20.31
N GLU A 572 -15.48 -30.29 20.13
CA GLU A 572 -15.92 -31.69 20.17
C GLU A 572 -16.57 -32.02 21.52
N LYS A 573 -15.96 -31.58 22.63
CA LYS A 573 -16.51 -31.82 23.97
C LYS A 573 -17.89 -31.16 24.19
N ASN A 574 -18.12 -30.00 23.58
CA ASN A 574 -19.33 -29.20 23.80
C ASN A 574 -20.38 -29.38 22.70
N HIS A 575 -20.14 -30.28 21.72
CA HIS A 575 -20.98 -30.45 20.53
C HIS A 575 -21.14 -29.11 19.78
N GLU A 576 -20.00 -28.48 19.48
CA GLU A 576 -19.87 -27.25 18.71
C GLU A 576 -19.11 -27.50 17.40
N ARG A 577 -19.43 -26.71 16.39
CA ARG A 577 -18.70 -26.58 15.12
C ARG A 577 -17.79 -25.36 15.22
N ILE A 578 -16.70 -25.34 14.46
CA ILE A 578 -15.75 -24.22 14.49
C ILE A 578 -15.70 -23.57 13.12
N PHE A 579 -15.85 -22.24 13.11
CA PHE A 579 -15.33 -21.40 12.06
C PHE A 579 -14.11 -20.65 12.59
N LEU A 580 -12.92 -21.00 12.11
CA LEU A 580 -11.66 -20.40 12.54
C LEU A 580 -11.10 -19.52 11.43
N GLY A 581 -11.01 -18.23 11.68
CA GLY A 581 -10.21 -17.31 10.87
C GLY A 581 -8.78 -17.26 11.40
N HIS A 582 -7.79 -17.32 10.51
CA HIS A 582 -6.38 -17.24 10.88
C HIS A 582 -5.61 -16.32 9.93
N LEU A 583 -4.84 -15.38 10.48
CA LEU A 583 -3.88 -14.58 9.71
C LEU A 583 -2.45 -15.03 10.07
N THR A 584 -1.68 -15.44 9.06
CA THR A 584 -0.23 -15.69 9.23
C THR A 584 0.50 -14.35 9.35
N GLY A 585 1.70 -14.32 9.93
CA GLY A 585 2.46 -13.07 10.09
C GLY A 585 3.91 -13.13 9.61
N GLN A 586 4.50 -14.33 9.54
CA GLN A 586 5.93 -14.56 9.31
C GLN A 586 6.44 -14.02 7.98
N THR A 587 5.56 -13.96 6.99
CA THR A 587 5.81 -13.50 5.62
C THR A 587 5.64 -11.99 5.45
N HIS A 588 5.24 -11.25 6.49
CA HIS A 588 5.23 -9.79 6.47
C HIS A 588 6.66 -9.22 6.48
N HIS A 589 6.89 -8.13 5.74
CA HIS A 589 8.18 -7.42 5.74
C HIS A 589 8.51 -6.88 7.15
N PRO A 590 9.73 -7.04 7.71
CA PRO A 590 11.00 -7.25 7.01
C PRO A 590 11.52 -8.70 6.96
N TRP A 591 10.62 -9.71 6.97
CA TRP A 591 10.98 -11.13 6.81
C TRP A 591 12.06 -11.62 7.77
N VAL A 592 11.87 -11.27 9.04
CA VAL A 592 12.76 -11.72 10.13
C VAL A 592 12.46 -13.17 10.43
N MET A 593 13.46 -14.05 10.39
CA MET A 593 13.30 -15.46 10.76
C MET A 593 13.21 -15.63 12.28
N PRO A 594 12.43 -16.62 12.78
CA PRO A 594 12.53 -17.05 14.17
C PRO A 594 13.97 -17.48 14.50
N LYS A 595 14.45 -17.12 15.69
CA LYS A 595 15.88 -17.27 16.06
C LYS A 595 16.38 -18.71 16.07
N ASP A 596 15.48 -19.66 16.27
CA ASP A 596 15.78 -21.08 16.37
C ASP A 596 15.62 -21.84 15.03
N ILE A 597 15.16 -21.15 13.98
CA ILE A 597 15.11 -21.69 12.63
C ILE A 597 16.35 -21.24 11.87
N GLN A 598 17.04 -22.20 11.25
CA GLN A 598 18.24 -21.91 10.48
C GLN A 598 17.89 -21.22 9.17
N TYR A 599 18.58 -20.13 8.88
CA TYR A 599 18.49 -19.44 7.60
C TYR A 599 19.25 -20.22 6.52
N GLU A 600 18.58 -20.51 5.40
CA GLU A 600 19.13 -21.27 4.28
C GLU A 600 19.43 -20.39 3.07
N GLU A 601 20.52 -20.68 2.36
CA GLU A 601 20.82 -20.06 1.07
C GLU A 601 20.03 -20.77 -0.04
N LEU A 602 18.97 -20.13 -0.52
CA LEU A 602 18.04 -20.60 -1.55
C LEU A 602 18.27 -19.89 -2.90
N ILE A 603 18.86 -18.69 -2.87
CA ILE A 603 19.27 -17.91 -4.05
C ILE A 603 20.71 -17.43 -3.86
N SER A 604 21.49 -17.39 -4.95
CA SER A 604 22.91 -17.00 -4.88
C SER A 604 23.09 -15.60 -4.30
N SER A 605 23.94 -15.50 -3.28
CA SER A 605 24.33 -14.22 -2.68
C SER A 605 25.21 -13.39 -3.62
N SER A 606 24.88 -12.11 -3.81
CA SER A 606 25.74 -11.14 -4.47
C SER A 606 25.66 -9.78 -3.81
N ILE A 607 26.80 -9.12 -3.68
CA ILE A 607 26.97 -7.81 -3.03
C ILE A 607 26.28 -6.70 -3.85
N PHE A 608 25.98 -6.94 -5.13
CA PHE A 608 25.45 -5.95 -6.06
C PHE A 608 23.98 -6.16 -6.45
N ASN A 609 23.25 -7.10 -5.83
CA ASN A 609 21.86 -7.38 -6.19
C ASN A 609 20.91 -7.53 -4.99
N HIS A 610 19.62 -7.50 -5.29
CA HIS A 610 18.52 -7.63 -4.33
C HIS A 610 18.29 -9.07 -3.83
N ASN A 611 19.16 -10.03 -4.17
CA ASN A 611 18.94 -11.45 -3.86
C ASN A 611 18.84 -11.73 -2.37
N GLY A 612 19.50 -10.95 -1.51
CA GLY A 612 19.38 -11.09 -0.06
C GLY A 612 17.93 -10.95 0.42
N LYS A 613 17.22 -9.91 -0.05
CA LYS A 613 15.80 -9.67 0.27
C LYS A 613 14.92 -10.83 -0.20
N ILE A 614 15.13 -11.31 -1.42
CA ILE A 614 14.39 -12.46 -1.98
C ILE A 614 14.68 -13.73 -1.17
N ASN A 615 15.92 -13.95 -0.75
CA ASN A 615 16.28 -15.11 0.06
C ASN A 615 15.57 -15.09 1.42
N HIS A 616 15.50 -13.92 2.07
CA HIS A 616 14.72 -13.73 3.30
C HIS A 616 13.24 -14.05 3.11
N TYR A 617 12.63 -13.53 2.03
CA TYR A 617 11.24 -13.85 1.70
C TYR A 617 11.02 -15.36 1.48
N LEU A 618 11.88 -16.02 0.70
CA LEU A 618 11.75 -17.47 0.46
C LEU A 618 11.91 -18.29 1.75
N ASN A 619 12.80 -17.89 2.66
CA ASN A 619 12.93 -18.56 3.95
C ASN A 619 11.68 -18.40 4.81
N THR A 620 11.06 -17.21 4.87
CA THR A 620 9.82 -17.02 5.62
C THR A 620 8.63 -17.75 5.00
N ILE A 621 8.60 -17.90 3.67
CA ILE A 621 7.64 -18.79 2.99
C ILE A 621 7.81 -20.24 3.45
N GLY A 622 9.05 -20.72 3.61
CA GLY A 622 9.30 -22.07 4.15
C GLY A 622 8.74 -22.26 5.56
N VAL A 623 8.92 -21.28 6.44
CA VAL A 623 8.34 -21.31 7.80
C VAL A 623 6.82 -21.28 7.78
N ALA A 624 6.22 -20.48 6.90
CA ALA A 624 4.77 -20.45 6.72
C ALA A 624 4.24 -21.79 6.18
N ASP A 625 4.93 -22.45 5.26
CA ASP A 625 4.56 -23.77 4.75
C ASP A 625 4.70 -24.87 5.82
N GLU A 626 5.73 -24.82 6.65
CA GLU A 626 5.87 -25.71 7.82
C GLU A 626 4.68 -25.56 8.79
N TRP A 627 4.25 -24.32 9.06
CA TRP A 627 3.09 -24.06 9.89
C TRP A 627 1.79 -24.61 9.28
N LEU A 628 1.62 -24.58 7.97
CA LEU A 628 0.48 -25.24 7.31
C LEU A 628 0.50 -26.76 7.54
N GLY A 629 1.69 -27.37 7.53
CA GLY A 629 1.88 -28.76 7.94
C GLY A 629 1.42 -29.01 9.38
N GLU A 630 1.82 -28.14 10.32
CA GLU A 630 1.39 -28.25 11.72
C GLU A 630 -0.12 -28.09 11.90
N ILE A 631 -0.78 -27.23 11.12
CA ILE A 631 -2.25 -27.12 11.14
C ILE A 631 -2.89 -28.45 10.71
N LEU A 632 -2.40 -29.05 9.63
CA LEU A 632 -2.90 -30.35 9.15
C LEU A 632 -2.67 -31.44 10.21
N ASP A 633 -1.51 -31.47 10.85
CA ASP A 633 -1.20 -32.40 11.93
C ASP A 633 -2.14 -32.20 13.14
N VAL A 634 -2.47 -30.97 13.51
CA VAL A 634 -3.43 -30.68 14.59
C VAL A 634 -4.82 -31.22 14.26
N LEU A 635 -5.27 -31.09 13.01
CA LEU A 635 -6.56 -31.65 12.57
C LEU A 635 -6.55 -33.19 12.59
N ASP A 636 -5.45 -33.81 12.18
CA ASP A 636 -5.25 -35.26 12.21
C ASP A 636 -5.20 -35.79 13.66
N GLU A 637 -4.46 -35.11 14.55
CA GLU A 637 -4.39 -35.41 15.99
C GLU A 637 -5.75 -35.33 16.68
N ALA A 638 -6.57 -34.34 16.29
CA ALA A 638 -7.93 -34.18 16.80
C ALA A 638 -8.92 -35.17 16.17
N GLY A 639 -8.54 -35.89 15.10
CA GLY A 639 -9.39 -36.85 14.40
C GLY A 639 -10.46 -36.22 13.51
N VAL A 640 -10.35 -34.93 13.20
CA VAL A 640 -11.38 -34.14 12.48
C VAL A 640 -10.95 -33.68 11.08
N ALA A 641 -9.78 -34.11 10.60
CA ALA A 641 -9.26 -33.74 9.29
C ALA A 641 -10.21 -34.10 8.12
N ASN A 642 -10.88 -35.25 8.18
CA ASN A 642 -11.86 -35.68 7.17
C ASN A 642 -13.22 -34.95 7.28
N GLU A 643 -13.36 -34.05 8.25
CA GLU A 643 -14.58 -33.29 8.54
C GLU A 643 -14.33 -31.77 8.54
N THR A 644 -13.15 -31.34 8.09
CA THR A 644 -12.72 -29.94 8.13
C THR A 644 -12.43 -29.44 6.73
N LEU A 645 -13.13 -28.38 6.31
CA LEU A 645 -12.80 -27.63 5.10
C LEU A 645 -11.72 -26.59 5.44
N ILE A 646 -10.62 -26.61 4.71
CA ILE A 646 -9.58 -25.58 4.78
C ILE A 646 -9.74 -24.67 3.57
N VAL A 647 -9.87 -23.37 3.79
CA VAL A 647 -9.82 -22.36 2.74
C VAL A 647 -8.56 -21.54 2.95
N ALA A 648 -7.62 -21.59 2.01
CA ALA A 648 -6.38 -20.83 2.09
C ALA A 648 -6.34 -19.79 0.98
N VAL A 649 -6.07 -18.53 1.33
CA VAL A 649 -6.00 -17.43 0.36
C VAL A 649 -4.92 -16.43 0.78
N GLY A 650 -4.16 -15.91 -0.18
CA GLY A 650 -3.30 -14.75 0.09
C GLY A 650 -4.13 -13.54 0.52
N ASP A 651 -3.68 -12.79 1.52
CA ASP A 651 -4.29 -11.50 1.83
C ASP A 651 -3.98 -10.49 0.71
N HIS A 652 -2.73 -10.50 0.27
CA HIS A 652 -2.17 -9.85 -0.90
C HIS A 652 -0.85 -10.53 -1.27
N GLY A 653 -0.34 -10.26 -2.47
CA GLY A 653 1.01 -10.66 -2.85
C GLY A 653 2.05 -9.62 -2.47
N ILE A 654 3.23 -9.64 -3.10
CA ILE A 654 4.25 -8.61 -2.88
C ILE A 654 5.08 -8.40 -4.15
N SER A 655 5.21 -7.16 -4.61
CA SER A 655 6.23 -6.82 -5.60
C SER A 655 7.61 -6.94 -4.94
N LEU A 656 8.56 -7.58 -5.64
CA LEU A 656 9.90 -7.82 -5.11
C LEU A 656 10.92 -6.91 -5.82
N ILE A 657 11.26 -7.24 -7.05
CA ILE A 657 12.28 -6.49 -7.82
C ILE A 657 11.83 -6.22 -9.26
N GLU A 658 10.65 -6.71 -9.63
CA GLU A 658 10.05 -6.61 -10.96
C GLU A 658 9.95 -5.15 -11.42
N ASP A 659 9.65 -4.24 -10.50
CA ASP A 659 9.41 -2.82 -10.73
C ASP A 659 10.36 -1.90 -9.91
N GLY A 660 11.49 -2.45 -9.44
CA GLY A 660 12.52 -1.67 -8.77
C GLY A 660 12.33 -1.47 -7.26
N GLY A 661 11.32 -2.09 -6.63
CA GLY A 661 11.08 -1.97 -5.20
C GLY A 661 10.36 -3.15 -4.54
N VAL A 662 10.67 -3.39 -3.26
CA VAL A 662 10.00 -4.41 -2.43
C VAL A 662 8.95 -3.73 -1.57
N THR A 663 7.70 -3.66 -2.03
CA THR A 663 6.62 -3.04 -1.25
C THR A 663 5.23 -3.39 -1.81
N PRO A 664 4.24 -3.66 -0.94
CA PRO A 664 2.82 -3.63 -1.31
C PRO A 664 2.21 -2.23 -1.20
N TYR A 665 2.87 -1.30 -0.50
CA TYR A 665 2.40 0.06 -0.25
C TYR A 665 2.52 0.93 -1.50
N ASP A 666 1.40 1.55 -1.91
CA ASP A 666 1.29 2.42 -3.09
C ASP A 666 1.95 1.82 -4.36
N ASN A 667 1.80 0.51 -4.53
CA ASN A 667 2.41 -0.21 -5.65
C ASN A 667 1.34 -0.97 -6.47
N PRO A 668 1.03 -0.51 -7.71
CA PRO A 668 -0.01 -1.10 -8.54
C PRO A 668 0.43 -2.36 -9.31
N HIS A 669 1.65 -2.86 -9.11
CA HIS A 669 2.18 -4.02 -9.83
C HIS A 669 1.37 -5.29 -9.56
N VAL A 670 1.09 -6.07 -10.61
CA VAL A 670 0.25 -7.29 -10.57
C VAL A 670 0.65 -8.30 -9.47
N SER A 671 1.94 -8.40 -9.13
CA SER A 671 2.43 -9.29 -8.06
C SER A 671 1.84 -8.98 -6.67
N ASN A 672 1.29 -7.80 -6.43
CA ASN A 672 0.59 -7.47 -5.18
C ASN A 672 -0.85 -8.04 -5.16
N PHE A 673 -1.40 -8.42 -6.31
CA PHE A 673 -2.82 -8.74 -6.49
C PHE A 673 -3.06 -10.24 -6.67
N HIS A 674 -2.20 -10.90 -7.45
CA HIS A 674 -2.31 -12.33 -7.79
C HIS A 674 -1.85 -13.20 -6.61
N VAL A 675 -2.81 -13.89 -5.99
CA VAL A 675 -2.66 -14.63 -4.74
C VAL A 675 -3.11 -16.08 -4.93
N PRO A 676 -2.63 -17.03 -4.11
CA PRO A 676 -3.22 -18.36 -4.10
C PRO A 676 -4.66 -18.30 -3.57
N LEU A 677 -5.51 -19.20 -4.05
CA LEU A 677 -6.85 -19.44 -3.50
C LEU A 677 -7.22 -20.92 -3.63
N VAL A 678 -7.40 -21.58 -2.48
CA VAL A 678 -7.62 -23.03 -2.39
C VAL A 678 -8.77 -23.34 -1.44
N PHE A 679 -9.63 -24.27 -1.83
CA PHE A 679 -10.60 -24.95 -0.97
C PHE A 679 -10.18 -26.41 -0.85
N ALA A 680 -9.64 -26.81 0.29
CA ALA A 680 -9.04 -28.11 0.51
C ALA A 680 -9.86 -28.97 1.47
N HIS A 681 -10.21 -30.19 1.03
CA HIS A 681 -10.90 -31.19 1.85
C HIS A 681 -10.49 -32.61 1.38
N PRO A 682 -10.16 -33.56 2.29
CA PRO A 682 -9.63 -34.89 1.93
C PRO A 682 -10.53 -35.73 1.02
N ARG A 683 -11.84 -35.45 1.06
CA ARG A 683 -12.89 -36.17 0.33
C ARG A 683 -13.36 -35.47 -0.94
N LEU A 684 -12.85 -34.28 -1.23
CA LEU A 684 -13.10 -33.62 -2.52
C LEU A 684 -12.06 -34.09 -3.54
N PRO A 685 -12.43 -34.25 -4.82
CA PRO A 685 -11.45 -34.52 -5.87
C PRO A 685 -10.56 -33.29 -6.07
N PRO A 686 -9.26 -33.46 -6.35
CA PRO A 686 -8.39 -32.34 -6.70
C PRO A 686 -8.78 -31.79 -8.07
N MET A 687 -9.01 -30.49 -8.17
CA MET A 687 -9.34 -29.82 -9.42
C MET A 687 -8.85 -28.38 -9.47
N LYS A 688 -8.63 -27.91 -10.69
CA LYS A 688 -8.28 -26.51 -10.97
C LYS A 688 -9.52 -25.74 -11.40
N VAL A 689 -9.58 -24.48 -10.97
CA VAL A 689 -10.54 -23.50 -11.46
C VAL A 689 -9.76 -22.52 -12.33
N ASP A 690 -9.88 -22.69 -13.64
CA ASP A 690 -9.11 -21.91 -14.63
C ASP A 690 -9.71 -20.53 -14.93
N GLY A 691 -10.91 -20.24 -14.40
CA GLY A 691 -11.55 -18.94 -14.54
C GLY A 691 -10.96 -17.87 -13.63
N ARG A 692 -11.15 -16.61 -14.03
CA ARG A 692 -10.74 -15.42 -13.29
C ARG A 692 -11.60 -15.27 -12.05
N VAL A 693 -11.00 -15.30 -10.86
CA VAL A 693 -11.74 -15.18 -9.59
C VAL A 693 -11.16 -14.13 -8.67
N THR A 694 -11.94 -13.74 -7.67
CA THR A 694 -11.50 -12.87 -6.57
C THR A 694 -11.76 -13.48 -5.21
N SER A 695 -11.09 -13.00 -4.17
CA SER A 695 -11.32 -13.45 -2.80
C SER A 695 -12.73 -13.17 -2.26
N MET A 696 -13.53 -12.31 -2.92
CA MET A 696 -14.95 -12.11 -2.60
C MET A 696 -15.80 -13.34 -2.89
N GLN A 697 -15.36 -14.23 -3.79
CA GLN A 697 -16.08 -15.45 -4.13
C GLN A 697 -15.92 -16.54 -3.07
N ILE A 698 -15.10 -16.32 -2.03
CA ILE A 698 -14.90 -17.29 -0.95
C ILE A 698 -16.21 -17.60 -0.23
N LEU A 699 -16.91 -16.54 0.20
CA LEU A 699 -18.13 -16.67 0.96
C LEU A 699 -19.22 -17.42 0.18
N PRO A 700 -19.65 -16.98 -1.03
CA PRO A 700 -20.70 -17.69 -1.75
C PRO A 700 -20.30 -19.12 -2.10
N THR A 701 -19.03 -19.38 -2.45
CA THR A 701 -18.54 -20.75 -2.71
C THR A 701 -18.64 -21.63 -1.47
N MET A 702 -18.31 -21.11 -0.30
CA MET A 702 -18.37 -21.88 0.95
C MET A 702 -19.82 -22.19 1.35
N LEU A 703 -20.72 -21.22 1.20
CA LEU A 703 -22.15 -21.42 1.45
C LEU A 703 -22.75 -22.47 0.51
N ASP A 704 -22.42 -22.39 -0.78
CA ASP A 704 -22.84 -23.37 -1.79
C ASP A 704 -22.29 -24.77 -1.47
N LEU A 705 -21.01 -24.88 -1.09
CA LEU A 705 -20.40 -26.14 -0.63
C LEU A 705 -21.12 -26.74 0.59
N LEU A 706 -21.47 -25.93 1.60
CA LEU A 706 -22.15 -26.43 2.80
C LEU A 706 -23.55 -26.99 2.49
N VAL A 707 -24.27 -26.37 1.54
CA VAL A 707 -25.57 -26.84 1.08
C VAL A 707 -25.43 -28.11 0.25
N GLU A 708 -24.58 -28.09 -0.78
CA GLU A 708 -24.46 -29.18 -1.76
C GLU A 708 -23.77 -30.44 -1.19
N SER A 709 -22.96 -30.29 -0.13
CA SER A 709 -22.42 -31.42 0.63
C SER A 709 -23.39 -32.00 1.66
N ALA A 710 -24.59 -31.44 1.82
CA ALA A 710 -25.55 -31.80 2.87
C ALA A 710 -24.97 -31.72 4.30
N SER A 711 -24.00 -30.82 4.52
CA SER A 711 -23.34 -30.57 5.82
C SER A 711 -24.16 -29.68 6.76
N LEU A 712 -25.40 -29.38 6.39
CA LEU A 712 -26.36 -28.57 7.11
C LEU A 712 -27.66 -29.36 7.29
N ASP A 713 -28.38 -29.10 8.38
CA ASP A 713 -29.76 -29.57 8.48
C ASP A 713 -30.68 -28.82 7.49
N GLN A 714 -31.89 -29.32 7.28
CA GLN A 714 -32.81 -28.77 6.29
C GLN A 714 -33.14 -27.28 6.52
N LYS A 715 -33.20 -26.84 7.77
CA LYS A 715 -33.56 -25.46 8.12
C LYS A 715 -32.38 -24.53 7.90
N ALA A 716 -31.19 -24.95 8.32
CA ALA A 716 -29.94 -24.23 8.05
C ALA A 716 -29.67 -24.13 6.55
N ALA A 717 -29.92 -25.20 5.78
CA ALA A 717 -29.80 -25.17 4.32
C ALA A 717 -30.77 -24.14 3.69
N SER A 718 -32.01 -24.06 4.15
CA SER A 718 -32.98 -23.04 3.69
C SER A 718 -32.52 -21.61 3.99
N VAL A 719 -31.93 -21.37 5.17
CA VAL A 719 -31.36 -20.05 5.51
C VAL A 719 -30.25 -19.69 4.52
N ILE A 720 -29.33 -20.62 4.23
CA ILE A 720 -28.25 -20.38 3.28
C ILE A 720 -28.76 -20.17 1.86
N GLN A 721 -29.80 -20.90 1.43
CA GLN A 721 -30.43 -20.72 0.12
C GLN A 721 -31.06 -19.33 -0.06
N ASP A 722 -31.59 -18.73 1.02
CA ASP A 722 -32.10 -17.36 0.97
C ASP A 722 -30.97 -16.30 0.91
N LEU A 723 -29.81 -16.59 1.52
CA LEU A 723 -28.67 -15.66 1.59
C LEU A 723 -27.72 -15.75 0.39
N LEU A 724 -27.50 -16.94 -0.15
CA LEU A 724 -26.52 -17.17 -1.22
C LEU A 724 -26.72 -16.26 -2.45
N PRO A 725 -27.96 -15.99 -2.93
CA PRO A 725 -28.19 -15.07 -4.05
C PRO A 725 -27.85 -13.60 -3.75
N LEU A 726 -27.69 -13.22 -2.48
CA LEU A 726 -27.40 -11.84 -2.06
C LEU A 726 -25.96 -11.42 -2.31
N TYR A 727 -25.03 -12.36 -2.48
CA TYR A 727 -23.62 -12.01 -2.66
C TYR A 727 -23.25 -11.64 -4.09
N GLU A 728 -22.34 -10.67 -4.23
CA GLU A 728 -21.84 -10.18 -5.52
C GLU A 728 -21.08 -11.26 -6.30
N GLY A 729 -20.24 -12.04 -5.63
CA GLY A 729 -19.41 -13.07 -6.27
C GLY A 729 -20.18 -14.28 -6.79
N GLN A 730 -19.59 -14.96 -7.79
CA GLN A 730 -20.05 -16.25 -8.30
C GLN A 730 -19.48 -17.42 -7.47
N SER A 731 -20.21 -18.52 -7.39
CA SER A 731 -19.72 -19.74 -6.71
C SER A 731 -18.71 -20.49 -7.59
N MET A 732 -17.57 -20.89 -7.03
CA MET A 732 -16.53 -21.62 -7.77
C MET A 732 -16.78 -23.13 -7.89
N ILE A 733 -17.84 -23.68 -7.28
CA ILE A 733 -18.25 -25.08 -7.51
C ILE A 733 -19.17 -25.25 -8.72
N ARG A 734 -19.43 -24.17 -9.45
CA ARG A 734 -20.25 -24.09 -10.66
C ARG A 734 -19.42 -23.45 -11.78
N GLU A 735 -19.87 -23.59 -13.02
CA GLU A 735 -19.22 -22.93 -14.15
C GLU A 735 -19.25 -21.41 -13.97
N LEU A 736 -18.10 -20.74 -14.10
CA LEU A 736 -18.01 -19.29 -13.99
C LEU A 736 -18.49 -18.64 -15.29
N VAL A 737 -19.33 -17.63 -15.18
CA VAL A 737 -19.93 -16.92 -16.32
C VAL A 737 -19.18 -15.59 -16.50
N PRO A 738 -18.29 -15.46 -17.50
CA PRO A 738 -17.48 -14.27 -17.67
C PRO A 738 -18.24 -13.09 -18.29
N GLU A 739 -19.32 -13.39 -19.03
CA GLU A 739 -20.20 -12.40 -19.66
C GLU A 739 -21.63 -12.96 -19.75
N LYS A 740 -22.65 -12.11 -19.52
CA LYS A 740 -24.07 -12.45 -19.67
C LYS A 740 -24.86 -11.22 -20.12
N ASP A 741 -25.70 -11.38 -21.15
CA ASP A 741 -26.58 -10.32 -21.68
C ASP A 741 -25.85 -8.99 -21.99
N GLY A 742 -24.64 -9.07 -22.55
CA GLY A 742 -23.79 -7.91 -22.89
C GLY A 742 -23.14 -7.23 -21.68
N ARG A 743 -23.15 -7.87 -20.51
CA ARG A 743 -22.49 -7.41 -19.27
C ARG A 743 -21.33 -8.33 -18.96
N ARG A 744 -20.22 -7.76 -18.55
CA ARG A 744 -19.01 -8.49 -18.14
C ARG A 744 -18.99 -8.70 -16.63
N ASP A 745 -18.40 -9.79 -16.18
CA ASP A 745 -18.07 -9.99 -14.77
C ASP A 745 -16.87 -9.09 -14.41
N TRP A 746 -17.17 -7.92 -13.86
CA TRP A 746 -16.19 -6.92 -13.45
C TRP A 746 -15.64 -7.22 -12.06
N GLN A 747 -14.31 -7.14 -11.94
CA GLN A 747 -13.59 -7.48 -10.72
C GLN A 747 -12.73 -6.29 -10.29
N PHE A 748 -12.93 -5.85 -9.05
CA PHE A 748 -12.31 -4.66 -8.48
C PHE A 748 -11.39 -5.05 -7.34
N THR A 749 -10.19 -4.46 -7.32
CA THR A 749 -9.28 -4.58 -6.19
C THR A 749 -8.90 -3.19 -5.71
N VAL A 750 -9.24 -2.88 -4.47
CA VAL A 750 -8.81 -1.65 -3.80
C VAL A 750 -7.34 -1.79 -3.43
N MET A 751 -6.55 -0.76 -3.70
CA MET A 751 -5.09 -0.86 -3.59
C MET A 751 -4.57 -0.17 -2.33
N ASN A 752 -3.66 -0.82 -1.62
CA ASN A 752 -3.03 -0.40 -0.38
C ASN A 752 -2.44 1.03 -0.48
N THR A 753 -2.87 1.98 0.35
CA THR A 753 -3.69 1.83 1.58
C THR A 753 -5.20 1.97 1.42
N GLY A 754 -5.70 2.23 0.21
CA GLY A 754 -7.12 2.13 -0.15
C GLY A 754 -7.70 3.36 -0.86
N ALA A 755 -6.93 4.45 -0.97
CA ALA A 755 -7.38 5.72 -1.56
C ALA A 755 -6.53 6.26 -2.71
N THR A 756 -5.46 5.57 -3.12
CA THR A 756 -4.55 6.08 -4.17
C THR A 756 -4.96 5.56 -5.55
N TRP A 757 -5.18 4.25 -5.68
CA TRP A 757 -5.56 3.59 -6.93
C TRP A 757 -6.66 2.55 -6.72
N LEU A 758 -7.41 2.29 -7.79
CA LEU A 758 -8.33 1.17 -7.92
C LEU A 758 -7.88 0.32 -9.11
N ALA A 759 -7.71 -0.99 -8.94
CA ALA A 759 -7.47 -1.90 -10.06
C ALA A 759 -8.78 -2.53 -10.53
N VAL A 760 -8.96 -2.61 -11.85
CA VAL A 760 -10.14 -3.17 -12.51
C VAL A 760 -9.69 -4.20 -13.53
N ARG A 761 -10.38 -5.33 -13.55
CA ARG A 761 -10.30 -6.34 -14.62
C ARG A 761 -11.70 -6.88 -14.93
N SER A 762 -11.85 -7.60 -16.03
CA SER A 762 -13.05 -8.38 -16.32
C SER A 762 -12.70 -9.85 -16.50
N ALA A 763 -13.63 -10.75 -16.20
CA ALA A 763 -13.37 -12.17 -16.31
C ALA A 763 -13.15 -12.64 -17.76
N ASP A 764 -13.70 -11.91 -18.74
CA ASP A 764 -13.71 -12.27 -20.15
C ASP A 764 -12.45 -11.83 -20.92
N GLN A 765 -11.70 -10.81 -20.44
CA GLN A 765 -10.50 -10.28 -21.11
C GLN A 765 -9.24 -10.39 -20.24
N PRO A 766 -8.04 -10.48 -20.85
CA PRO A 766 -6.76 -10.45 -20.14
C PRO A 766 -6.28 -9.03 -19.80
N TYR A 767 -7.19 -8.06 -19.77
CA TYR A 767 -6.86 -6.65 -19.56
C TYR A 767 -6.95 -6.25 -18.10
N ARG A 768 -6.07 -5.34 -17.70
CA ARG A 768 -6.08 -4.73 -16.37
C ARG A 768 -5.88 -3.23 -16.50
N LEU A 769 -6.74 -2.48 -15.82
CA LEU A 769 -6.69 -1.02 -15.73
C LEU A 769 -6.51 -0.62 -14.27
N VAL A 770 -5.47 0.14 -13.98
CA VAL A 770 -5.25 0.77 -12.68
C VAL A 770 -5.63 2.24 -12.82
N ILE A 771 -6.60 2.64 -12.01
CA ILE A 771 -7.31 3.92 -12.09
C ILE A 771 -6.86 4.80 -10.93
N PRO A 772 -6.39 6.04 -11.19
CA PRO A 772 -5.97 6.96 -10.17
C PRO A 772 -7.21 7.54 -9.45
N LEU A 773 -7.21 7.44 -8.12
CA LEU A 773 -8.21 8.07 -7.25
C LEU A 773 -7.75 9.46 -6.76
N VAL A 774 -6.48 9.77 -6.99
CA VAL A 774 -5.85 11.07 -6.69
C VAL A 774 -5.15 11.61 -7.93
N PRO A 775 -5.02 12.95 -8.08
CA PRO A 775 -4.47 13.55 -9.31
C PRO A 775 -2.94 13.39 -9.47
N ASP A 776 -2.27 12.88 -8.44
CA ASP A 776 -0.81 12.81 -8.35
C ASP A 776 -0.23 11.46 -8.84
N VAL A 777 -1.07 10.59 -9.42
CA VAL A 777 -0.65 9.28 -9.93
C VAL A 777 -1.25 8.98 -11.30
N GLU A 778 -0.59 8.13 -12.09
CA GLU A 778 -1.00 7.81 -13.45
C GLU A 778 -2.10 6.74 -13.53
N TRP A 779 -2.90 6.81 -14.60
CA TRP A 779 -3.58 5.65 -15.15
C TRP A 779 -2.56 4.67 -15.72
N ARG A 780 -2.80 3.37 -15.53
CA ARG A 780 -1.92 2.31 -16.05
C ARG A 780 -2.75 1.20 -16.67
N PHE A 781 -2.40 0.82 -17.90
CA PHE A 781 -3.01 -0.29 -18.62
C PHE A 781 -1.99 -1.39 -18.90
N SER A 782 -2.43 -2.64 -18.80
CA SER A 782 -1.66 -3.83 -19.18
C SER A 782 -2.55 -4.90 -19.80
N ASN A 783 -1.95 -5.71 -20.67
CA ASN A 783 -2.49 -7.00 -21.08
C ASN A 783 -1.64 -8.09 -20.39
N VAL A 784 -2.20 -8.73 -19.37
CA VAL A 784 -1.46 -9.69 -18.52
C VAL A 784 -1.23 -11.04 -19.20
N GLU A 785 -1.83 -11.30 -20.36
CA GLU A 785 -1.49 -12.50 -21.16
C GLU A 785 -0.20 -12.29 -21.96
N ILE A 786 -0.01 -11.09 -22.51
CA ILE A 786 1.19 -10.73 -23.29
C ILE A 786 2.35 -10.33 -22.37
N ASP A 787 2.04 -9.59 -21.31
CA ASP A 787 2.99 -9.10 -20.31
C ASP A 787 2.51 -9.49 -18.89
N PRO A 788 2.62 -10.78 -18.51
CA PRO A 788 2.13 -11.29 -17.23
C PRO A 788 2.83 -10.70 -16.00
N ARG A 789 3.92 -9.97 -16.22
CA ARG A 789 4.70 -9.29 -15.18
C ARG A 789 4.62 -7.78 -15.29
N GLU A 790 3.79 -7.26 -16.17
CA GLU A 790 3.58 -5.82 -16.35
C GLU A 790 4.87 -4.99 -16.40
N LEU A 791 5.90 -5.51 -17.07
CA LEU A 791 7.19 -4.82 -17.24
C LEU A 791 7.08 -3.65 -18.24
N HIS A 792 6.06 -3.67 -19.10
CA HIS A 792 5.86 -2.76 -20.22
C HIS A 792 4.42 -2.25 -20.28
N THR A 793 3.98 -1.58 -19.21
CA THR A 793 2.64 -0.95 -19.14
C THR A 793 2.55 0.39 -19.84
N GLN A 794 1.36 0.71 -20.34
CA GLN A 794 1.03 2.02 -20.89
C GLN A 794 0.53 2.91 -19.75
N GLN A 795 1.11 4.11 -19.62
CA GLN A 795 0.85 4.98 -18.47
C GLN A 795 0.57 6.42 -18.91
N SER A 796 -0.43 7.04 -18.27
CA SER A 796 -0.70 8.46 -18.50
C SER A 796 -1.43 9.11 -17.34
N PHE A 797 -1.12 10.38 -17.04
CA PHE A 797 -1.91 11.19 -16.11
C PHE A 797 -3.32 11.53 -16.62
N ASN A 798 -3.61 11.30 -17.91
CA ASN A 798 -4.93 11.54 -18.50
C ASN A 798 -5.41 10.33 -19.29
N LEU A 799 -6.72 10.10 -19.27
CA LEU A 799 -7.31 8.95 -19.95
C LEU A 799 -7.26 9.04 -21.49
N LEU A 800 -7.47 10.21 -22.10
CA LEU A 800 -7.46 10.33 -23.58
C LEU A 800 -6.09 10.01 -24.21
N PRO A 801 -4.96 10.55 -23.69
CA PRO A 801 -3.63 10.12 -24.17
C PRO A 801 -3.37 8.63 -23.95
N LEU A 802 -3.80 8.05 -22.82
CA LEU A 802 -3.68 6.61 -22.59
C LEU A 802 -4.44 5.81 -23.66
N LEU A 803 -5.69 6.15 -23.92
CA LEU A 803 -6.51 5.50 -24.95
C LEU A 803 -5.84 5.59 -26.32
N LYS A 804 -5.25 6.74 -26.67
CA LYS A 804 -4.52 6.89 -27.93
C LYS A 804 -3.32 5.95 -28.00
N GLU A 805 -2.52 5.87 -26.93
CA GLU A 805 -1.36 4.98 -26.88
C GLU A 805 -1.78 3.50 -26.95
N VAL A 806 -2.83 3.11 -26.23
CA VAL A 806 -3.36 1.73 -26.26
C VAL A 806 -3.88 1.36 -27.65
N ARG A 807 -4.55 2.26 -28.36
CA ARG A 807 -4.95 2.04 -29.76
C ARG A 807 -3.75 1.80 -30.69
N GLU A 808 -2.65 2.52 -30.46
CA GLU A 808 -1.43 2.41 -31.28
C GLU A 808 -0.61 1.14 -30.95
N VAL A 809 -0.54 0.74 -29.68
CA VAL A 809 0.28 -0.40 -29.20
C VAL A 809 -0.48 -1.72 -29.25
N HIS A 810 -1.78 -1.72 -28.93
CA HIS A 810 -2.63 -2.90 -28.88
C HIS A 810 -3.64 -2.89 -30.03
N ASN A 811 -4.87 -2.40 -29.81
CA ASN A 811 -5.94 -2.32 -30.81
C ASN A 811 -7.11 -1.45 -30.31
N GLU A 812 -8.12 -1.26 -31.17
CA GLU A 812 -9.33 -0.50 -30.82
C GLU A 812 -10.19 -1.23 -29.76
N ASP A 813 -10.19 -2.56 -29.74
CA ASP A 813 -10.98 -3.35 -28.78
C ASP A 813 -10.50 -3.13 -27.33
N ALA A 814 -9.18 -3.11 -27.12
CA ALA A 814 -8.56 -2.80 -25.83
C ALA A 814 -8.89 -1.38 -25.38
N ALA A 815 -8.89 -0.42 -26.32
CA ALA A 815 -9.28 0.95 -26.01
C ALA A 815 -10.78 1.06 -25.65
N GLY A 816 -11.66 0.37 -26.39
CA GLY A 816 -13.09 0.28 -26.06
C GLY A 816 -13.35 -0.37 -24.70
N TRP A 817 -12.57 -1.40 -24.34
CA TRP A 817 -12.63 -2.00 -23.01
C TRP A 817 -12.22 -1.03 -21.91
N ILE A 818 -11.18 -0.21 -22.12
CA ILE A 818 -10.78 0.84 -21.16
C ILE A 818 -11.88 1.89 -21.00
N GLU A 819 -12.54 2.30 -22.10
CA GLU A 819 -13.64 3.26 -22.06
C GLU A 819 -14.78 2.72 -21.18
N GLU A 820 -15.20 1.47 -21.38
CA GLU A 820 -16.22 0.80 -20.56
C GLU A 820 -15.77 0.65 -19.09
N ALA A 821 -14.55 0.14 -18.86
CA ALA A 821 -13.98 -0.08 -17.53
C ALA A 821 -13.92 1.22 -16.71
N ALA A 822 -13.57 2.34 -17.34
CA ALA A 822 -13.55 3.63 -16.67
C ALA A 822 -14.95 4.03 -16.18
N HIS A 823 -15.98 3.97 -17.05
CA HIS A 823 -17.36 4.30 -16.69
C HIS A 823 -17.91 3.38 -15.59
N VAL A 824 -17.64 2.08 -15.71
CA VAL A 824 -18.00 1.07 -14.70
C VAL A 824 -17.34 1.39 -13.35
N ALA A 825 -16.06 1.72 -13.33
CA ALA A 825 -15.35 2.08 -12.10
C ALA A 825 -15.88 3.37 -11.45
N GLN A 826 -16.19 4.40 -12.23
CA GLN A 826 -16.76 5.64 -11.70
C GLN A 826 -18.11 5.42 -11.03
N TRP A 827 -18.98 4.62 -11.65
CA TRP A 827 -20.25 4.22 -11.04
C TRP A 827 -20.01 3.37 -9.79
N TRP A 828 -19.14 2.37 -9.88
CA TRP A 828 -18.87 1.41 -8.80
C TRP A 828 -18.30 2.10 -7.55
N ILE A 829 -17.38 3.06 -7.68
CA ILE A 829 -16.85 3.82 -6.52
C ILE A 829 -17.98 4.57 -5.79
N SER A 830 -18.86 5.20 -6.57
CA SER A 830 -20.00 5.94 -6.02
C SER A 830 -20.97 5.01 -5.29
N GLU A 831 -21.24 3.83 -5.84
CA GLU A 831 -22.09 2.82 -5.20
C GLU A 831 -21.41 2.14 -4.02
N ASN A 832 -20.10 1.88 -4.08
CA ASN A 832 -19.33 1.35 -2.95
C ASN A 832 -19.52 2.23 -1.72
N TRP A 833 -19.31 3.55 -1.86
CA TRP A 833 -19.54 4.48 -0.76
C TRP A 833 -21.00 4.51 -0.27
N ARG A 834 -21.98 4.48 -1.18
CA ARG A 834 -23.41 4.41 -0.80
C ARG A 834 -23.75 3.15 -0.03
N ARG A 835 -23.26 1.98 -0.48
CA ARG A 835 -23.47 0.68 0.17
C ARG A 835 -22.89 0.68 1.58
N TYR A 836 -21.73 1.30 1.78
CA TYR A 836 -21.11 1.45 3.10
C TYR A 836 -21.71 2.57 3.97
N GLU A 837 -22.71 3.32 3.48
CA GLU A 837 -23.18 4.56 4.12
C GLU A 837 -22.03 5.55 4.41
N TYR A 838 -20.97 5.51 3.59
CA TYR A 838 -19.81 6.36 3.73
C TYR A 838 -20.07 7.71 3.07
N GLU A 839 -20.01 8.77 3.89
CA GLU A 839 -19.99 10.15 3.42
C GLU A 839 -18.54 10.67 3.43
N PRO A 840 -17.95 11.02 2.27
CA PRO A 840 -16.63 11.63 2.22
C PRO A 840 -16.63 12.94 3.01
N GLU A 841 -15.72 13.07 3.99
CA GLU A 841 -15.54 14.31 4.77
C GLU A 841 -15.13 15.48 3.83
N GLU A 842 -15.75 16.67 3.99
CA GLU A 842 -15.51 17.89 3.18
C GLU A 842 -14.15 18.60 3.37
#